data_AF-A0A1I4UJE7-F1
#
_entry.id   AF-A0A1I4UJE7-F1
#
_cell.length_a   1.000
_cell.length_b   1.000
_cell.length_c   1.000
_cell.angle_alpha   90.00
_cell.angle_beta   90.00
_cell.angle_gamma   90.00
#
_symmetry.space_group_name_H-M   'P 1'
#
loop_
_entity.id
_entity.type
_entity.pdbx_description
1 polymer ?
#
loop_
_entity_poly.entity_id
_entity_poly.type
_entity_poly.pdbx_seq_one_letter_code
_entity_poly.pdbx_strand_id
1 'polypeptide(L)'
;MHFKHGLWISLSALLLAGCGSGEDAIDGARSQTNDFAASKNPLDDFSSGSTGDSSNAGDLEDNEVRITLEVPGAVAPDAEVTRRNLRIVQPETLSVYTTNTSLQNLGSVGVTTREDAEGYTIIAFPDGQPLAPDVVIEATYGNARMRALAADSDRDVKINPFSEYLVRNTLASYTPGELETIRDCVNDASGELCLNKYVWSTLADQVHDFEIDIPGNLDVPGALSLLESRADFARYVAAMADYALLDESSSGKISASSADYNSVFLGVELGQSFAEPSISGTGLWGMRTAYEERLEDGNGVGYVYPALTLTSFDAFNIKVTSLATDIPYEREVLLHSEGNEFFLRGSDYWEQNTHASSPGAATLLGDTRLLAGRALYQSITGRDSARIIGWTRNPYYLDAYTSPPADKSVGPDRVVGSYFSAGKAIKLESDGEALTRGPVLENHYLSALELNLLRPAGEAEFDADVLDNRNYNVVYLASRFADDTTPLELEGGLGTWVIDDEGNVVQALEVATVSRDNSGAVFRAPAAAIATDWLISPRTSILSTGERDLGRLNLDISTQSGDEEQPDVGVGASTPDGSFLAFNLDNSPFGDGLLVAAEQATSDAPESGRYRVQGVSMGISGGSNELRHFDNAELVINGATATLSGEAISVVNTVNSNEVTTPAETVVDTTFAYAQTGPGTVSLTSGSLVLDGFYTDDHSQLYLRLNRSGTGAHAVGLLLATRIP
;
A
#
# COMPACT_ATOMS: atom_id res chain seq x y z
N MET A 1 36.53 44.08 26.40
CA MET A 1 37.78 43.69 25.72
C MET A 1 37.64 42.21 25.41
N HIS A 2 37.80 41.85 24.14
CA HIS A 2 37.40 40.59 23.49
C HIS A 2 37.77 39.28 24.19
N PHE A 3 36.92 38.25 24.04
CA PHE A 3 37.30 36.99 23.39
C PHE A 3 36.08 36.26 22.79
N LYS A 4 36.29 35.72 21.59
CA LYS A 4 35.39 34.92 20.72
C LYS A 4 35.25 33.48 21.23
N HIS A 5 34.07 32.86 21.08
CA HIS A 5 33.78 31.43 20.78
C HIS A 5 32.34 31.48 20.18
N GLY A 6 32.01 31.03 18.96
CA GLY A 6 32.29 29.73 18.36
C GLY A 6 31.10 28.79 18.65
N LEU A 7 29.91 29.09 18.14
CA LEU A 7 28.71 28.25 18.31
C LEU A 7 28.56 27.38 17.06
N TRP A 8 28.95 26.11 17.17
CA TRP A 8 28.56 25.05 16.26
C TRP A 8 27.09 24.72 16.51
N ILE A 9 26.26 24.79 15.47
CA ILE A 9 24.86 24.33 15.51
C ILE A 9 24.85 22.95 14.84
N SER A 10 24.91 21.91 15.66
CA SER A 10 24.57 20.54 15.29
C SER A 10 23.08 20.34 15.59
N LEU A 11 22.23 20.49 14.58
CA LEU A 11 20.77 20.38 14.68
C LEU A 11 20.29 19.11 13.96
N SER A 12 20.76 17.94 14.40
CA SER A 12 20.39 16.64 13.79
C SER A 12 19.98 15.59 14.83
N ALA A 13 19.65 16.00 16.07
CA ALA A 13 19.41 15.05 17.17
C ALA A 13 18.16 15.34 18.02
N LEU A 14 17.17 16.08 17.49
CA LEU A 14 15.97 16.50 18.26
C LEU A 14 14.63 16.06 17.66
N LEU A 15 14.60 15.06 16.76
CA LEU A 15 13.36 14.57 16.12
C LEU A 15 12.82 13.23 16.67
N LEU A 16 13.25 12.76 17.84
CA LEU A 16 12.79 11.47 18.40
C LEU A 16 12.09 11.57 19.77
N ALA A 17 11.65 12.75 20.19
CA ALA A 17 10.86 12.91 21.40
C ALA A 17 9.43 13.32 21.05
N GLY A 18 8.63 12.34 20.66
CA GLY A 18 7.23 12.51 20.26
C GLY A 18 6.56 11.24 19.71
N CYS A 19 7.29 10.14 19.55
CA CYS A 19 6.75 8.84 19.19
C CYS A 19 6.05 8.21 20.40
N GLY A 20 4.73 8.01 20.32
CA GLY A 20 4.00 7.12 21.22
C GLY A 20 4.58 5.71 21.13
N SER A 21 4.88 5.13 22.29
CA SER A 21 5.38 3.77 22.59
C SER A 21 5.67 2.85 21.39
N GLY A 22 6.86 3.01 20.82
CA GLY A 22 7.54 2.04 19.95
C GLY A 22 8.97 1.81 20.46
N GLU A 23 9.12 1.71 21.78
CA GLU A 23 10.42 1.84 22.46
C GLU A 23 11.40 0.70 22.13
N ASP A 24 10.89 -0.49 21.79
CA ASP A 24 11.74 -1.65 21.46
C ASP A 24 12.13 -1.74 19.97
N ALA A 25 11.35 -1.14 19.06
CA ALA A 25 11.75 -0.99 17.65
C ALA A 25 12.92 0.01 17.49
N ILE A 26 13.03 0.97 18.42
CA ILE A 26 14.06 2.02 18.39
C ILE A 26 15.42 1.50 18.87
N ASP A 27 15.48 0.61 19.86
CA ASP A 27 16.77 0.05 20.31
C ASP A 27 17.31 -1.02 19.34
N GLY A 28 16.43 -1.76 18.65
CA GLY A 28 16.79 -2.60 17.50
C GLY A 28 17.37 -1.76 16.34
N ALA A 29 16.69 -0.66 15.97
CA ALA A 29 17.16 0.27 14.94
C ALA A 29 18.47 1.01 15.32
N ARG A 30 18.70 1.28 16.61
CA ARG A 30 19.96 1.86 17.11
C ARG A 30 21.15 0.90 17.07
N SER A 31 20.90 -0.41 17.04
CA SER A 31 21.94 -1.44 17.05
C SER A 31 22.42 -1.83 15.64
N GLN A 32 21.72 -1.39 14.58
CA GLN A 32 22.23 -1.50 13.23
C GLN A 32 23.35 -0.47 13.04
N THR A 33 24.56 -0.98 12.83
CA THR A 33 25.69 -0.17 12.41
C THR A 33 25.31 0.56 11.11
N ASN A 34 25.26 1.89 11.16
CA ASN A 34 25.30 2.72 9.96
C ASN A 34 26.62 2.43 9.26
N ASP A 35 26.59 1.52 8.29
CA ASP A 35 27.73 1.27 7.43
C ASP A 35 27.74 2.32 6.33
N PHE A 36 28.61 3.32 6.48
CA PHE A 36 28.91 4.34 5.46
C PHE A 36 29.78 3.75 4.35
N ALA A 37 29.37 2.60 3.80
CA ALA A 37 30.11 1.92 2.75
C ALA A 37 29.99 2.65 1.41
N ALA A 38 30.93 2.32 0.50
CA ALA A 38 31.02 2.81 -0.87
C ALA A 38 29.73 2.59 -1.67
N SER A 39 29.64 3.20 -2.87
CA SER A 39 28.49 3.04 -3.79
C SER A 39 28.12 1.56 -3.92
N LYS A 40 26.88 1.22 -3.54
CA LYS A 40 26.41 -0.17 -3.60
C LYS A 40 25.71 -0.42 -4.93
N ASN A 41 26.06 -1.52 -5.56
CA ASN A 41 25.31 -2.03 -6.69
C ASN A 41 23.89 -2.40 -6.23
N PRO A 42 22.82 -1.92 -6.89
CA PRO A 42 21.44 -2.27 -6.54
C PRO A 42 21.14 -3.78 -6.54
N LEU A 43 21.98 -4.60 -7.18
CA LEU A 43 21.87 -6.07 -7.14
C LEU A 43 22.30 -6.66 -5.79
N ASP A 44 23.24 -6.00 -5.12
CA ASP A 44 23.91 -6.47 -3.90
C ASP A 44 23.43 -5.76 -2.63
N ASP A 45 22.54 -4.75 -2.77
CA ASP A 45 21.98 -3.98 -1.67
C ASP A 45 20.60 -4.49 -1.25
N PHE A 46 20.58 -5.56 -0.44
CA PHE A 46 19.36 -6.05 0.19
C PHE A 46 19.46 -5.91 1.71
N SER A 47 18.70 -4.99 2.28
CA SER A 47 18.67 -4.77 3.72
C SER A 47 17.27 -4.45 4.24
N SER A 48 16.96 -4.96 5.43
CA SER A 48 15.72 -4.61 6.13
C SER A 48 15.70 -3.11 6.42
N GLY A 49 14.61 -2.42 6.06
CA GLY A 49 14.48 -0.98 6.27
C GLY A 49 15.01 -0.09 5.14
N SER A 50 15.57 -0.68 4.08
CA SER A 50 15.74 -0.01 2.79
C SER A 50 14.48 -0.13 1.94
N THR A 51 14.30 0.73 0.95
CA THR A 51 13.27 0.56 -0.09
C THR A 51 13.87 -0.20 -1.28
N GLY A 52 13.14 -0.36 -2.39
CA GLY A 52 13.69 -1.02 -3.58
C GLY A 52 14.96 -0.32 -4.09
N ASP A 53 15.07 0.98 -3.86
CA ASP A 53 16.16 1.81 -4.34
C ASP A 53 17.39 1.82 -3.42
N SER A 54 18.57 1.64 -4.03
CA SER A 54 19.85 1.74 -3.33
C SER A 54 20.26 3.21 -3.24
N SER A 55 20.23 3.80 -2.05
CA SER A 55 20.68 5.18 -1.88
C SER A 55 22.20 5.26 -1.77
N ASN A 56 22.79 6.16 -2.56
CA ASN A 56 24.24 6.30 -2.71
C ASN A 56 24.75 7.71 -2.34
N ALA A 57 24.03 8.45 -1.49
CA ALA A 57 24.36 9.85 -1.20
C ALA A 57 25.32 10.09 -0.02
N GLY A 58 25.99 9.06 0.48
CA GLY A 58 26.76 9.09 1.75
C GLY A 58 27.95 10.07 1.79
N ASP A 59 28.42 10.58 0.65
CA ASP A 59 29.58 11.50 0.52
C ASP A 59 29.24 12.81 -0.22
N LEU A 60 27.96 13.13 -0.38
CA LEU A 60 27.48 14.31 -1.09
C LEU A 60 27.24 15.48 -0.15
N GLU A 61 27.73 16.67 -0.54
CA GLU A 61 27.32 17.92 0.09
C GLU A 61 25.81 18.16 -0.15
N ASP A 62 25.17 19.01 0.67
CA ASP A 62 23.71 19.24 0.62
C ASP A 62 23.19 19.69 -0.76
N ASN A 63 24.05 20.28 -1.59
CA ASN A 63 23.72 20.79 -2.91
C ASN A 63 24.31 19.94 -4.06
N GLU A 64 24.83 18.76 -3.76
CA GLU A 64 25.39 17.81 -4.70
C GLU A 64 24.43 16.64 -4.93
N VAL A 65 24.39 16.16 -6.18
CA VAL A 65 23.73 14.91 -6.58
C VAL A 65 24.73 14.01 -7.29
N ARG A 66 24.62 12.70 -7.08
CA ARG A 66 25.35 11.67 -7.83
C ARG A 66 24.54 11.27 -9.06
N ILE A 67 25.21 10.97 -10.16
CA ILE A 67 24.58 10.55 -11.41
C ILE A 67 24.90 9.08 -11.69
N THR A 68 23.85 8.28 -11.79
CA THR A 68 23.95 6.85 -12.15
C THR A 68 23.22 6.62 -13.47
N LEU A 69 23.91 6.14 -14.51
CA LEU A 69 23.30 5.82 -15.80
C LEU A 69 23.08 4.31 -15.94
N GLU A 70 21.82 3.90 -16.07
CA GLU A 70 21.43 2.51 -16.30
C GLU A 70 20.74 2.37 -17.67
N VAL A 71 21.31 1.55 -18.57
CA VAL A 71 20.76 1.31 -19.91
C VAL A 71 20.14 -0.09 -20.04
N PRO A 72 19.18 -0.32 -20.94
CA PRO A 72 18.69 -1.67 -21.23
C PRO A 72 19.80 -2.61 -21.71
N GLY A 73 19.64 -3.91 -21.44
CA GLY A 73 20.62 -4.95 -21.81
C GLY A 73 21.00 -4.96 -23.30
N ALA A 74 20.08 -4.60 -24.20
CA ALA A 74 20.34 -4.54 -25.64
C ALA A 74 21.34 -3.43 -26.03
N VAL A 75 21.52 -2.41 -25.17
CA VAL A 75 22.43 -1.28 -25.40
C VAL A 75 23.84 -1.60 -24.92
N ALA A 76 23.98 -2.25 -23.76
CA ALA A 76 25.26 -2.58 -23.15
C ALA A 76 25.28 -4.02 -22.58
N PRO A 77 25.29 -5.05 -23.45
CA PRO A 77 25.06 -6.44 -23.03
C PRO A 77 26.10 -6.97 -22.03
N ASP A 78 27.34 -6.49 -22.12
CA ASP A 78 28.49 -6.95 -21.33
C ASP A 78 28.74 -6.11 -20.05
N ALA A 79 27.92 -5.09 -19.79
CA ALA A 79 28.07 -4.23 -18.62
C ALA A 79 27.46 -4.87 -17.35
N GLU A 80 27.75 -4.27 -16.19
CA GLU A 80 27.31 -4.76 -14.89
C GLU A 80 25.78 -4.72 -14.75
N VAL A 81 25.19 -5.81 -14.24
CA VAL A 81 23.74 -6.01 -14.19
C VAL A 81 23.14 -5.42 -12.92
N THR A 82 22.01 -4.73 -13.04
CA THR A 82 21.21 -4.30 -11.88
C THR A 82 20.06 -5.26 -11.59
N ARG A 83 19.41 -5.12 -10.43
CA ARG A 83 18.26 -5.93 -10.03
C ARG A 83 17.07 -5.93 -11.01
N ARG A 84 16.95 -4.91 -11.87
CA ARG A 84 15.89 -4.77 -12.89
C ARG A 84 16.32 -5.25 -14.28
N ASN A 85 17.43 -5.99 -14.35
CA ASN A 85 18.08 -6.39 -15.59
C ASN A 85 18.52 -5.21 -16.49
N LEU A 86 18.77 -4.04 -15.89
CA LEU A 86 19.46 -2.93 -16.55
C LEU A 86 20.98 -3.11 -16.45
N ARG A 87 21.72 -2.14 -17.00
CA ARG A 87 23.17 -2.17 -17.14
C ARG A 87 23.80 -0.85 -16.72
N ILE A 88 24.66 -0.89 -15.71
CA ILE A 88 25.37 0.32 -15.23
C ILE A 88 26.46 0.68 -16.23
N VAL A 89 26.47 1.92 -16.70
CA VAL A 89 27.48 2.44 -17.64
C VAL A 89 27.87 3.86 -17.28
N GLN A 90 29.06 4.29 -17.71
CA GLN A 90 29.46 5.70 -17.59
C GLN A 90 28.93 6.50 -18.79
N PRO A 91 28.32 7.69 -18.57
CA PRO A 91 27.79 8.51 -19.65
C PRO A 91 28.90 9.01 -20.59
N GLU A 92 28.67 8.95 -21.90
CA GLU A 92 29.59 9.55 -22.89
C GLU A 92 29.46 11.07 -22.91
N THR A 93 28.23 11.56 -22.74
CA THR A 93 27.93 12.98 -22.58
C THR A 93 26.87 13.17 -21.51
N LEU A 94 26.94 14.32 -20.83
CA LEU A 94 26.01 14.75 -19.81
C LEU A 94 25.66 16.23 -20.05
N SER A 95 24.39 16.58 -19.95
CA SER A 95 23.95 17.98 -20.04
C SER A 95 22.82 18.28 -19.06
N VAL A 96 22.86 19.46 -18.45
CA VAL A 96 21.84 19.92 -17.50
C VAL A 96 21.18 21.17 -18.06
N TYR A 97 19.86 21.16 -18.20
CA TYR A 97 19.11 22.26 -18.81
C TYR A 97 17.72 22.42 -18.23
N THR A 98 17.16 23.61 -18.41
CA THR A 98 15.76 23.90 -18.13
C THR A 98 14.88 23.49 -19.30
N THR A 99 13.70 22.96 -19.02
CA THR A 99 12.73 22.48 -20.01
C THR A 99 11.32 23.02 -19.75
N ASN A 100 10.41 22.77 -20.69
CA ASN A 100 8.97 22.97 -20.56
C ASN A 100 8.22 21.67 -20.90
N THR A 101 6.89 21.74 -20.91
CA THR A 101 6.02 20.60 -21.27
C THR A 101 6.17 20.15 -22.73
N SER A 102 6.78 20.96 -23.61
CA SER A 102 7.16 20.55 -24.96
C SER A 102 8.54 19.87 -25.03
N LEU A 103 9.17 19.63 -23.88
CA LEU A 103 10.50 19.04 -23.72
C LEU A 103 11.61 19.78 -24.49
N GLN A 104 11.44 21.09 -24.67
CA GLN A 104 12.42 21.92 -25.34
C GLN A 104 13.56 22.29 -24.39
N ASN A 105 14.80 22.19 -24.85
CA ASN A 105 15.93 22.76 -24.10
C ASN A 105 15.85 24.29 -24.14
N LEU A 106 15.54 24.92 -23.01
CA LEU A 106 15.37 26.36 -22.85
C LEU A 106 16.67 27.08 -22.43
N GLY A 107 17.72 26.33 -22.12
CA GLY A 107 19.01 26.85 -21.70
C GLY A 107 19.66 26.03 -20.59
N SER A 108 20.99 26.06 -20.56
CA SER A 108 21.80 25.36 -19.56
C SER A 108 21.60 25.91 -18.15
N VAL A 109 21.59 25.04 -17.15
CA VAL A 109 21.65 25.42 -15.72
C VAL A 109 23.11 25.55 -15.30
N GLY A 110 23.41 26.55 -14.47
CA GLY A 110 24.75 26.72 -13.91
C GLY A 110 25.06 25.61 -12.90
N VAL A 111 25.97 24.72 -13.25
CA VAL A 111 26.40 23.59 -12.40
C VAL A 111 27.91 23.46 -12.40
N THR A 112 28.46 22.79 -11.38
CA THR A 112 29.84 22.31 -11.39
C THR A 112 29.87 20.80 -11.25
N THR A 113 30.86 20.16 -11.85
CA THR A 113 30.98 18.69 -11.82
C THR A 113 32.28 18.25 -11.18
N ARG A 114 32.24 17.17 -10.40
CA ARG A 114 33.41 16.41 -9.95
C ARG A 114 33.18 14.92 -10.20
N GLU A 115 34.24 14.12 -10.12
CA GLU A 115 34.14 12.66 -10.09
C GLU A 115 34.39 12.18 -8.65
N ASP A 116 33.68 11.15 -8.21
CA ASP A 116 33.99 10.45 -6.96
C ASP A 116 35.11 9.41 -7.14
N ALA A 117 35.39 8.64 -6.09
CA ALA A 117 36.48 7.66 -6.09
C ALA A 117 36.19 6.45 -6.98
N GLU A 118 34.91 6.17 -7.22
CA GLU A 118 34.37 5.08 -8.02
C GLU A 118 34.16 5.47 -9.50
N GLY A 119 34.28 6.77 -9.81
CA GLY A 119 34.23 7.33 -11.15
C GLY A 119 32.84 7.81 -11.57
N TYR A 120 31.87 7.90 -10.65
CA TYR A 120 30.59 8.53 -10.95
C TYR A 120 30.73 10.04 -11.02
N THR A 121 29.93 10.65 -11.91
CA THR A 121 29.84 12.11 -11.99
C THR A 121 28.95 12.63 -10.87
N ILE A 122 29.44 13.61 -10.13
CA ILE A 122 28.69 14.38 -9.14
C ILE A 122 28.46 15.79 -9.70
N ILE A 123 27.22 16.24 -9.64
CA ILE A 123 26.80 17.59 -10.06
C ILE A 123 26.45 18.41 -8.83
N ALA A 124 27.07 19.57 -8.66
CA ALA A 124 26.68 20.55 -7.66
C ALA A 124 25.81 21.65 -8.28
N PHE A 125 24.68 21.91 -7.62
CA PHE A 125 23.78 23.02 -7.94
C PHE A 125 24.05 24.18 -6.97
N PRO A 126 24.61 25.33 -7.42
CA PRO A 126 25.00 26.41 -6.53
C PRO A 126 23.85 27.01 -5.70
N ASP A 127 22.62 26.94 -6.22
CA ASP A 127 21.41 27.49 -5.59
C ASP A 127 20.59 26.42 -4.83
N GLY A 128 21.19 25.24 -4.57
CA GLY A 128 20.51 24.09 -3.99
C GLY A 128 19.91 23.16 -5.06
N GLN A 129 19.56 21.94 -4.65
CA GLN A 129 18.97 20.96 -5.55
C GLN A 129 17.61 21.46 -6.09
N PRO A 130 17.36 21.36 -7.41
CA PRO A 130 16.05 21.67 -7.97
C PRO A 130 14.95 20.81 -7.33
N LEU A 131 13.77 21.39 -7.07
CA LEU A 131 12.60 20.64 -6.56
C LEU A 131 11.48 20.54 -7.60
N ALA A 132 11.47 21.43 -8.59
CA ALA A 132 10.53 21.42 -9.69
C ALA A 132 10.99 20.48 -10.81
N PRO A 133 10.06 19.91 -11.60
CA PRO A 133 10.39 19.00 -12.70
C PRO A 133 10.88 19.72 -13.97
N ASP A 134 11.24 21.01 -13.90
CA ASP A 134 11.69 21.80 -15.05
C ASP A 134 13.21 21.74 -15.29
N VAL A 135 13.99 21.17 -14.37
CA VAL A 135 15.42 20.94 -14.57
C VAL A 135 15.68 19.47 -14.89
N VAL A 136 16.24 19.22 -16.07
CA VAL A 136 16.52 17.88 -16.59
C VAL A 136 18.02 17.64 -16.70
N ILE A 137 18.45 16.45 -16.32
CA ILE A 137 19.77 15.89 -16.57
C ILE A 137 19.64 14.87 -17.69
N GLU A 138 20.37 15.09 -18.76
CA GLU A 138 20.35 14.23 -19.94
C GLU A 138 21.70 13.57 -20.15
N ALA A 139 21.68 12.25 -20.37
CA ALA A 139 22.86 11.46 -20.65
C ALA A 139 22.74 10.72 -21.98
N THR A 140 23.90 10.46 -22.61
CA THR A 140 24.00 9.62 -23.79
C THR A 140 24.99 8.48 -23.59
N TYR A 141 24.68 7.32 -24.16
CA TYR A 141 25.59 6.18 -24.27
C TYR A 141 25.31 5.42 -25.57
N GLY A 142 26.29 5.34 -26.47
CA GLY A 142 26.07 4.85 -27.82
C GLY A 142 24.93 5.59 -28.53
N ASN A 143 23.88 4.85 -28.91
CA ASN A 143 22.68 5.42 -29.54
C ASN A 143 21.55 5.74 -28.54
N ALA A 144 21.72 5.40 -27.26
CA ALA A 144 20.73 5.67 -26.24
C ALA A 144 20.88 7.11 -25.72
N ARG A 145 19.74 7.80 -25.60
CA ARG A 145 19.60 9.11 -24.98
C ARG A 145 18.45 9.02 -23.99
N MET A 146 18.71 9.33 -22.73
CA MET A 146 17.74 9.26 -21.66
C MET A 146 17.90 10.45 -20.73
N ARG A 147 16.83 10.78 -20.03
CA ARG A 147 16.73 11.94 -19.16
C ARG A 147 16.25 11.53 -17.78
N ALA A 148 16.63 12.31 -16.77
CA ALA A 148 16.05 12.29 -15.45
C ALA A 148 15.76 13.72 -14.99
N LEU A 149 14.85 13.84 -14.04
CA LEU A 149 14.63 15.10 -13.33
C LEU A 149 15.77 15.31 -12.33
N ALA A 150 16.21 16.54 -12.14
CA ALA A 150 17.18 16.85 -11.09
C ALA A 150 16.53 16.91 -9.68
N ALA A 151 15.20 17.00 -9.63
CA ALA A 151 14.42 16.92 -8.41
C ALA A 151 14.31 15.47 -7.96
N ASP A 152 15.07 15.11 -6.93
CA ASP A 152 15.24 13.74 -6.46
C ASP A 152 15.46 13.76 -4.93
N SER A 153 14.72 12.96 -4.16
CA SER A 153 14.75 13.07 -2.69
C SER A 153 16.00 12.49 -2.03
N ASP A 154 16.67 11.54 -2.67
CA ASP A 154 17.76 10.80 -2.05
C ASP A 154 19.14 11.29 -2.55
N ARG A 155 19.18 12.11 -3.60
CA ARG A 155 20.35 12.72 -4.24
C ARG A 155 21.19 11.74 -5.08
N ASP A 156 20.69 10.54 -5.39
CA ASP A 156 21.24 9.61 -6.39
C ASP A 156 20.35 9.60 -7.65
N VAL A 157 20.58 10.57 -8.54
CA VAL A 157 19.77 10.73 -9.76
C VAL A 157 20.09 9.61 -10.75
N LYS A 158 19.16 8.66 -10.88
CA LYS A 158 19.26 7.53 -11.81
C LYS A 158 18.67 7.89 -13.17
N ILE A 159 19.53 7.96 -14.17
CA ILE A 159 19.12 8.16 -15.57
C ILE A 159 18.91 6.79 -16.20
N ASN A 160 17.66 6.40 -16.37
CA ASN A 160 17.28 5.08 -16.89
C ASN A 160 15.87 5.11 -17.55
N PRO A 161 15.31 3.98 -18.01
CA PRO A 161 13.96 3.98 -18.61
C PRO A 161 12.85 4.49 -17.67
N PHE A 162 12.97 4.36 -16.35
CA PHE A 162 11.97 4.84 -15.39
C PHE A 162 11.98 6.36 -15.29
N SER A 163 13.16 6.97 -15.18
CA SER A 163 13.30 8.43 -15.16
C SER A 163 12.94 9.05 -16.53
N GLU A 164 13.30 8.39 -17.63
CA GLU A 164 12.94 8.85 -18.98
C GLU A 164 11.42 8.77 -19.19
N TYR A 165 10.73 7.78 -18.61
CA TYR A 165 9.27 7.72 -18.62
C TYR A 165 8.66 8.95 -17.94
N LEU A 166 9.15 9.36 -16.77
CA LEU A 166 8.66 10.57 -16.08
C LEU A 166 8.81 11.81 -16.96
N VAL A 167 9.98 12.01 -17.58
CA VAL A 167 10.23 13.17 -18.44
C VAL A 167 9.36 13.13 -19.70
N ARG A 168 9.24 11.96 -20.34
CA ARG A 168 8.61 11.84 -21.65
C ARG A 168 7.09 11.75 -21.60
N ASN A 169 6.55 11.02 -20.62
CA ASN A 169 5.14 10.68 -20.55
C ASN A 169 4.40 11.52 -19.50
N THR A 170 5.08 11.99 -18.45
CA THR A 170 4.45 12.71 -17.35
C THR A 170 4.67 14.22 -17.43
N LEU A 171 5.93 14.69 -17.45
CA LEU A 171 6.19 16.13 -17.56
C LEU A 171 5.61 16.74 -18.85
N ALA A 172 5.61 15.97 -19.94
CA ALA A 172 5.05 16.39 -21.22
C ALA A 172 3.52 16.40 -21.27
N SER A 173 2.83 15.73 -20.33
CA SER A 173 1.36 15.69 -20.30
C SER A 173 0.76 16.97 -19.72
N TYR A 174 1.51 17.70 -18.89
CA TYR A 174 1.03 18.94 -18.31
C TYR A 174 0.79 20.02 -19.36
N THR A 175 -0.21 20.84 -19.09
CA THR A 175 -0.37 22.15 -19.71
C THR A 175 0.70 23.12 -19.19
N PRO A 176 1.03 24.18 -19.96
CA PRO A 176 1.93 25.23 -19.47
C PRO A 176 1.46 25.90 -18.18
N GLY A 177 0.14 25.96 -17.94
CA GLY A 177 -0.44 26.51 -16.72
C GLY A 177 -0.20 25.63 -15.50
N GLU A 178 -0.40 24.32 -15.63
CA GLU A 178 -0.14 23.34 -14.57
C GLU A 178 1.34 23.30 -14.17
N LEU A 179 2.25 23.31 -15.15
CA LEU A 179 3.68 23.38 -14.86
C LEU A 179 4.05 24.67 -14.12
N GLU A 180 3.46 25.81 -14.49
CA GLU A 180 3.71 27.06 -13.77
C GLU A 180 3.11 27.04 -12.36
N THR A 181 1.95 26.40 -12.13
CA THR A 181 1.40 26.18 -10.78
C THR A 181 2.38 25.41 -9.88
N ILE A 182 3.02 24.36 -10.41
CA ILE A 182 4.06 23.62 -9.68
C ILE A 182 5.27 24.52 -9.39
N ARG A 183 5.69 25.34 -10.36
CA ARG A 183 6.85 26.23 -10.18
C ARG A 183 6.56 27.35 -9.20
N ASP A 184 5.36 27.91 -9.20
CA ASP A 184 4.90 28.90 -8.23
C ASP A 184 4.88 28.31 -6.82
N CYS A 185 4.39 27.07 -6.67
CA CYS A 185 4.43 26.30 -5.43
C CYS A 185 5.87 26.10 -4.92
N VAL A 186 6.82 25.74 -5.78
CA VAL A 186 8.23 25.53 -5.43
C VAL A 186 8.94 26.85 -5.09
N ASN A 187 8.63 27.94 -5.81
CA ASN A 187 9.29 29.24 -5.68
C ASN A 187 8.66 30.16 -4.62
N ASP A 188 7.64 29.72 -3.88
CA ASP A 188 6.99 30.52 -2.84
C ASP A 188 7.97 30.85 -1.69
N ALA A 189 8.57 32.03 -1.78
CA ALA A 189 9.48 32.61 -0.79
C ALA A 189 8.75 33.23 0.42
N SER A 190 7.42 33.34 0.39
CA SER A 190 6.64 33.99 1.43
C SER A 190 6.38 33.10 2.65
N GLY A 191 6.61 31.78 2.52
CA GLY A 191 6.53 30.84 3.63
C GLY A 191 5.10 30.51 4.04
N GLU A 192 4.15 30.47 3.11
CA GLU A 192 2.81 29.88 3.32
C GLU A 192 2.71 28.43 2.78
N LEU A 193 3.77 27.93 2.12
CA LEU A 193 4.24 26.53 2.14
C LEU A 193 3.33 25.48 1.47
N CYS A 194 3.33 25.54 0.14
CA CYS A 194 2.85 24.45 -0.71
C CYS A 194 3.64 23.14 -0.48
N LEU A 195 3.02 22.16 0.20
CA LEU A 195 3.59 20.83 0.48
C LEU A 195 3.94 20.05 -0.79
N ASN A 196 3.23 20.33 -1.89
CA ASN A 196 3.38 19.62 -3.15
C ASN A 196 4.73 19.90 -3.84
N LYS A 197 5.52 20.85 -3.33
CA LYS A 197 6.89 21.08 -3.77
C LYS A 197 7.81 19.86 -3.60
N TYR A 198 7.46 18.91 -2.72
CA TYR A 198 8.22 17.67 -2.51
C TYR A 198 7.68 16.47 -3.31
N VAL A 199 6.50 16.58 -3.92
CA VAL A 199 5.88 15.44 -4.62
C VAL A 199 6.73 14.99 -5.81
N TRP A 200 7.32 15.93 -6.55
CA TRP A 200 8.16 15.61 -7.70
C TRP A 200 9.51 14.98 -7.30
N SER A 201 10.15 15.46 -6.24
CA SER A 201 11.36 14.80 -5.72
C SER A 201 11.06 13.38 -5.24
N THR A 202 9.94 13.18 -4.53
CA THR A 202 9.51 11.86 -4.09
C THR A 202 9.14 10.95 -5.26
N LEU A 203 8.45 11.46 -6.29
CA LEU A 203 8.08 10.67 -7.46
C LEU A 203 9.31 10.26 -8.27
N ALA A 204 10.25 11.17 -8.49
CA ALA A 204 11.49 10.88 -9.22
C ALA A 204 12.33 9.78 -8.56
N ASP A 205 12.36 9.77 -7.23
CA ASP A 205 13.02 8.75 -6.42
C ASP A 205 12.21 7.42 -6.43
N GLN A 206 10.94 7.46 -6.03
CA GLN A 206 10.11 6.26 -5.85
C GLN A 206 9.85 5.47 -7.15
N VAL A 207 9.90 6.08 -8.34
CA VAL A 207 9.85 5.26 -9.59
C VAL A 207 11.00 4.27 -9.65
N HIS A 208 12.10 4.55 -8.96
CA HIS A 208 13.23 3.65 -8.90
C HIS A 208 13.00 2.47 -7.96
N ASP A 209 12.08 2.52 -7.00
CA ASP A 209 11.75 1.39 -6.13
C ASP A 209 11.04 0.22 -6.85
N PHE A 210 10.39 0.47 -7.99
CA PHE A 210 9.62 -0.56 -8.71
C PHE A 210 10.47 -1.76 -9.16
N GLU A 211 10.04 -2.97 -8.80
CA GLU A 211 10.63 -4.26 -9.17
C GLU A 211 10.08 -4.76 -10.53
N ILE A 212 10.37 -3.99 -11.59
CA ILE A 212 9.99 -4.34 -12.96
C ILE A 212 11.26 -4.68 -13.75
N ASP A 213 11.35 -5.94 -14.17
CA ASP A 213 12.48 -6.39 -15.00
C ASP A 213 12.28 -5.90 -16.43
N ILE A 214 13.29 -5.23 -16.97
CA ILE A 214 13.33 -4.86 -18.39
C ILE A 214 13.96 -6.03 -19.15
N PRO A 215 13.22 -6.71 -20.07
CA PRO A 215 13.79 -7.81 -20.85
C PRO A 215 15.03 -7.36 -21.61
N GLY A 216 16.09 -8.18 -21.56
CA GLY A 216 17.41 -7.81 -22.08
C GLY A 216 17.47 -7.59 -23.59
N ASN A 217 16.42 -7.95 -24.32
CA ASN A 217 16.27 -7.72 -25.76
C ASN A 217 15.55 -6.40 -26.12
N LEU A 218 15.06 -5.65 -25.12
CA LEU A 218 14.41 -4.36 -25.36
C LEU A 218 15.45 -3.23 -25.42
N ASP A 219 15.20 -2.27 -26.31
CA ASP A 219 15.85 -0.97 -26.33
C ASP A 219 15.07 0.04 -25.47
N VAL A 220 15.50 1.31 -25.46
CA VAL A 220 14.84 2.36 -24.65
C VAL A 220 13.34 2.51 -25.02
N PRO A 221 12.95 2.65 -26.30
CA PRO A 221 11.53 2.66 -26.67
C PRO A 221 10.74 1.43 -26.20
N GLY A 222 11.30 0.22 -26.36
CA GLY A 222 10.66 -1.00 -25.89
C GLY A 222 10.47 -1.02 -24.37
N ALA A 223 11.47 -0.56 -23.61
CA ALA A 223 11.39 -0.45 -22.15
C ALA A 223 10.30 0.55 -21.72
N LEU A 224 10.20 1.70 -22.38
CA LEU A 224 9.15 2.70 -22.10
C LEU A 224 7.75 2.15 -22.39
N SER A 225 7.57 1.44 -23.51
CA SER A 225 6.28 0.80 -23.82
C SER A 225 5.92 -0.32 -22.82
N LEU A 226 6.91 -1.05 -22.31
CA LEU A 226 6.68 -2.01 -21.24
C LEU A 226 6.21 -1.31 -19.95
N LEU A 227 6.88 -0.24 -19.53
CA LEU A 227 6.49 0.54 -18.35
C LEU A 227 5.09 1.16 -18.51
N GLU A 228 4.76 1.69 -19.68
CA GLU A 228 3.42 2.20 -19.99
C GLU A 228 2.33 1.12 -19.89
N SER A 229 2.65 -0.11 -20.30
CA SER A 229 1.72 -1.25 -20.23
C SER A 229 1.51 -1.81 -18.83
N ARG A 230 2.36 -1.43 -17.86
CA ARG A 230 2.30 -1.87 -16.47
C ARG A 230 1.39 -0.95 -15.69
N ALA A 231 0.13 -1.35 -15.51
CA ALA A 231 -0.89 -0.50 -14.88
C ALA A 231 -0.52 -0.09 -13.45
N ASP A 232 0.16 -0.96 -12.71
CA ASP A 232 0.66 -0.65 -11.35
C ASP A 232 1.68 0.50 -11.33
N PHE A 233 2.54 0.58 -12.35
CA PHE A 233 3.52 1.65 -12.50
C PHE A 233 2.91 2.93 -13.10
N ALA A 234 2.25 2.80 -14.25
CA ALA A 234 1.72 3.94 -14.99
C ALA A 234 0.68 4.72 -14.16
N ARG A 235 -0.19 4.02 -13.42
CA ARG A 235 -1.19 4.66 -12.57
C ARG A 235 -0.60 5.32 -11.34
N TYR A 236 0.38 4.70 -10.70
CA TYR A 236 1.11 5.33 -9.59
C TYR A 236 1.76 6.65 -10.05
N VAL A 237 2.43 6.64 -11.20
CA VAL A 237 3.05 7.85 -11.77
C VAL A 237 2.01 8.92 -12.09
N ALA A 238 0.89 8.55 -12.73
CA ALA A 238 -0.19 9.49 -13.06
C ALA A 238 -0.82 10.09 -11.79
N ALA A 239 -1.15 9.27 -10.80
CA ALA A 239 -1.76 9.72 -9.55
C ALA A 239 -0.84 10.64 -8.75
N MET A 240 0.46 10.34 -8.69
CA MET A 240 1.45 11.23 -8.05
C MET A 240 1.64 12.54 -8.81
N ALA A 241 1.59 12.51 -10.14
CA ALA A 241 1.64 13.73 -10.95
C ALA A 241 0.40 14.61 -10.78
N ASP A 242 -0.79 14.02 -10.70
CA ASP A 242 -2.03 14.75 -10.39
C ASP A 242 -2.01 15.30 -8.97
N TYR A 243 -1.46 14.53 -8.02
CA TYR A 243 -1.27 14.98 -6.64
C TYR A 243 -0.37 16.23 -6.55
N ALA A 244 0.67 16.32 -7.39
CA ALA A 244 1.55 17.50 -7.44
C ALA A 244 0.83 18.81 -7.85
N LEU A 245 -0.36 18.72 -8.47
CA LEU A 245 -1.15 19.87 -8.92
C LEU A 245 -2.07 20.44 -7.85
N LEU A 246 -2.23 19.78 -6.70
CA LEU A 246 -3.07 20.32 -5.64
C LEU A 246 -2.48 21.66 -5.16
N ASP A 247 -3.35 22.61 -4.85
CA ASP A 247 -2.92 23.89 -4.28
C ASP A 247 -2.90 23.84 -2.75
N GLU A 248 -2.29 24.86 -2.12
CA GLU A 248 -2.23 24.97 -0.66
C GLU A 248 -3.64 25.03 -0.02
N SER A 249 -4.60 25.67 -0.71
CA SER A 249 -5.97 25.81 -0.22
C SER A 249 -6.72 24.46 -0.13
N SER A 250 -6.22 23.48 -0.87
CA SER A 250 -6.72 22.11 -0.90
C SER A 250 -6.21 21.28 0.28
N SER A 251 -5.16 21.70 0.99
CA SER A 251 -4.55 20.95 2.10
C SER A 251 -5.10 21.37 3.47
N GLY A 252 -5.94 20.50 4.04
CA GLY A 252 -6.38 20.49 5.43
C GLY A 252 -5.28 20.05 6.41
N LYS A 253 -5.64 19.98 7.70
CA LYS A 253 -4.76 19.53 8.79
C LYS A 253 -5.52 18.52 9.63
N ILE A 254 -4.88 17.43 10.07
CA ILE A 254 -5.44 16.70 11.21
C ILE A 254 -5.35 17.59 12.44
N SER A 255 -6.45 17.73 13.17
CA SER A 255 -6.55 18.66 14.28
C SER A 255 -5.59 18.34 15.42
N ALA A 256 -5.37 17.05 15.69
CA ALA A 256 -4.42 16.56 16.68
C ALA A 256 -2.96 16.69 16.22
N SER A 257 -2.04 16.87 17.17
CA SER A 257 -0.59 16.81 16.88
C SER A 257 -0.13 15.40 16.52
N SER A 258 -0.80 14.37 17.03
CA SER A 258 -0.62 12.97 16.64
C SER A 258 -1.89 12.17 16.93
N ALA A 259 -2.14 11.12 16.16
CA ALA A 259 -3.21 10.16 16.35
C ALA A 259 -2.68 8.76 16.01
N ASP A 260 -2.91 7.81 16.93
CA ASP A 260 -2.51 6.41 16.77
C ASP A 260 -3.75 5.55 16.55
N TYR A 261 -3.62 4.53 15.71
CA TYR A 261 -4.72 3.70 15.25
C TYR A 261 -4.40 2.22 15.44
N ASN A 262 -5.42 1.41 15.71
CA ASN A 262 -5.36 -0.04 15.53
C ASN A 262 -5.66 -0.34 14.06
N SER A 263 -4.81 -1.12 13.41
CA SER A 263 -4.94 -1.43 11.98
C SER A 263 -5.53 -2.81 11.78
N VAL A 264 -6.57 -2.88 10.96
CA VAL A 264 -7.12 -4.12 10.41
C VAL A 264 -6.78 -4.17 8.93
N PHE A 265 -6.10 -5.23 8.50
CA PHE A 265 -5.48 -5.28 7.17
C PHE A 265 -5.74 -6.60 6.47
N LEU A 266 -6.25 -6.53 5.24
CA LEU A 266 -6.39 -7.69 4.37
C LEU A 266 -5.66 -7.45 3.05
N GLY A 267 -4.71 -8.33 2.75
CA GLY A 267 -4.03 -8.40 1.46
C GLY A 267 -4.48 -9.61 0.66
N VAL A 268 -5.02 -9.39 -0.54
CA VAL A 268 -5.37 -10.47 -1.47
C VAL A 268 -4.37 -10.52 -2.61
N GLU A 269 -3.72 -11.67 -2.79
CA GLU A 269 -2.68 -11.89 -3.80
C GLU A 269 -3.13 -12.80 -4.93
N LEU A 270 -2.74 -12.47 -6.15
CA LEU A 270 -2.65 -13.41 -7.26
C LEU A 270 -1.27 -13.27 -7.88
N GLY A 271 -0.47 -14.33 -7.85
CA GLY A 271 0.94 -14.26 -8.21
C GLY A 271 1.43 -15.51 -8.93
N GLN A 272 2.74 -15.59 -9.20
CA GLN A 272 3.38 -16.73 -9.83
C GLN A 272 4.53 -17.23 -8.94
N SER A 273 4.56 -18.54 -8.66
CA SER A 273 5.57 -19.17 -7.81
C SER A 273 6.57 -19.99 -8.62
N PHE A 274 7.84 -19.83 -8.29
CA PHE A 274 8.98 -20.60 -8.77
C PHE A 274 9.69 -21.35 -7.63
N ALA A 275 9.18 -21.21 -6.41
CA ALA A 275 9.80 -21.73 -5.20
C ALA A 275 9.88 -23.26 -5.17
N GLU A 276 8.91 -23.95 -5.79
CA GLU A 276 8.83 -25.41 -5.83
C GLU A 276 9.25 -25.95 -7.21
N PRO A 277 10.41 -26.64 -7.33
CA PRO A 277 10.94 -27.07 -8.62
C PRO A 277 10.03 -28.02 -9.41
N SER A 278 9.21 -28.83 -8.75
CA SER A 278 8.32 -29.79 -9.41
C SER A 278 7.13 -29.14 -10.13
N ILE A 279 6.77 -27.91 -9.74
CA ILE A 279 5.60 -27.16 -10.22
C ILE A 279 5.97 -25.70 -10.50
N SER A 280 7.23 -25.45 -10.84
CA SER A 280 7.76 -24.10 -11.05
C SER A 280 7.01 -23.36 -12.16
N GLY A 281 6.68 -22.10 -11.91
CA GLY A 281 5.88 -21.25 -12.81
C GLY A 281 4.37 -21.29 -12.53
N THR A 282 3.91 -22.10 -11.57
CA THR A 282 2.49 -22.20 -11.22
C THR A 282 1.95 -20.88 -10.64
N GLY A 283 0.70 -20.54 -10.97
CA GLY A 283 0.01 -19.41 -10.35
C GLY A 283 -0.43 -19.71 -8.91
N LEU A 284 -0.49 -18.69 -8.06
CA LEU A 284 -0.85 -18.81 -6.66
C LEU A 284 -1.93 -17.79 -6.27
N TRP A 285 -2.90 -18.21 -5.47
CA TRP A 285 -3.68 -17.31 -4.61
C TRP A 285 -2.95 -17.12 -3.29
N GLY A 286 -3.06 -15.94 -2.68
CA GLY A 286 -2.53 -15.69 -1.35
C GLY A 286 -3.38 -14.75 -0.53
N MET A 287 -3.36 -14.93 0.78
CA MET A 287 -4.01 -14.06 1.76
C MET A 287 -2.95 -13.55 2.74
N ARG A 288 -3.02 -12.25 3.06
CA ARG A 288 -2.26 -11.63 4.15
C ARG A 288 -3.25 -11.06 5.15
N THR A 289 -3.17 -11.50 6.39
CA THR A 289 -4.00 -11.02 7.50
C THR A 289 -3.11 -10.39 8.55
N ALA A 290 -3.52 -9.25 9.08
CA ALA A 290 -2.77 -8.61 10.17
C ALA A 290 -2.70 -9.56 11.36
N TYR A 291 -1.53 -9.63 11.98
CA TYR A 291 -1.28 -10.50 13.11
C TYR A 291 -0.40 -9.79 14.14
N GLU A 292 -0.47 -10.22 15.38
CA GLU A 292 0.32 -9.65 16.48
C GLU A 292 1.67 -10.36 16.54
N GLU A 293 2.77 -9.61 16.44
CA GLU A 293 4.09 -10.20 16.57
C GLU A 293 4.47 -10.28 18.04
N ARG A 294 4.69 -11.50 18.53
CA ARG A 294 5.22 -11.73 19.87
C ARG A 294 6.75 -11.82 19.80
N LEU A 295 7.41 -10.86 20.42
CA LEU A 295 8.86 -10.79 20.56
C LEU A 295 9.24 -11.34 21.94
N GLU A 296 9.98 -12.45 22.01
CA GLU A 296 10.46 -13.01 23.28
C GLU A 296 11.97 -13.15 23.29
N ASP A 297 12.61 -12.57 24.30
CA ASP A 297 14.05 -12.66 24.54
C ASP A 297 14.39 -12.93 26.02
N GLY A 298 15.68 -12.88 26.37
CA GLY A 298 16.12 -13.08 27.75
C GLY A 298 15.69 -11.98 28.73
N ASN A 299 15.13 -10.87 28.24
CA ASN A 299 14.68 -9.70 29.01
C ASN A 299 13.16 -9.67 29.19
N GLY A 300 12.38 -10.40 28.39
CA GLY A 300 10.93 -10.54 28.56
C GLY A 300 10.18 -10.87 27.28
N VAL A 301 8.87 -10.61 27.32
CA VAL A 301 7.96 -10.71 26.18
C VAL A 301 7.47 -9.31 25.84
N GLY A 302 7.65 -8.90 24.59
CA GLY A 302 7.10 -7.69 24.00
C GLY A 302 6.19 -8.03 22.81
N TYR A 303 5.40 -7.06 22.37
CA TYR A 303 4.48 -7.24 21.25
C TYR A 303 4.57 -6.08 20.26
N VAL A 304 4.52 -6.41 18.96
CA VAL A 304 4.28 -5.44 17.88
C VAL A 304 2.85 -5.65 17.39
N TYR A 305 2.04 -4.60 17.54
CA TYR A 305 0.64 -4.62 17.12
C TYR A 305 0.48 -3.94 15.76
N PRO A 306 -0.41 -4.45 14.89
CA PRO A 306 -0.81 -3.73 13.68
C PRO A 306 -1.25 -2.29 13.98
N ALA A 307 -0.53 -1.33 13.41
CA ALA A 307 -0.72 0.07 13.75
C ALA A 307 -0.45 1.03 12.59
N LEU A 308 -1.15 2.16 12.67
CA LEU A 308 -0.86 3.35 11.89
C LEU A 308 -0.72 4.54 12.84
N THR A 309 0.27 5.39 12.57
CA THR A 309 0.44 6.66 13.26
C THR A 309 0.33 7.80 12.25
N LEU A 310 -0.54 8.76 12.56
CA LEU A 310 -0.62 10.05 11.89
C LEU A 310 -0.05 11.13 12.79
N THR A 311 0.99 11.81 12.36
CA THR A 311 1.56 12.94 13.11
C THR A 311 1.44 14.22 12.30
N SER A 312 0.96 15.30 12.91
CA SER A 312 0.92 16.62 12.30
C SER A 312 1.98 17.52 12.91
N PHE A 313 2.88 18.00 12.07
CA PHE A 313 3.92 18.95 12.47
C PHE A 313 3.49 20.38 12.12
N ASP A 314 3.45 21.24 13.13
CA ASP A 314 3.39 22.70 12.96
C ASP A 314 4.82 23.26 13.15
N ALA A 315 5.63 23.26 12.10
CA ALA A 315 6.97 23.85 12.14
C ALA A 315 7.09 24.94 11.07
N PHE A 316 7.42 26.17 11.47
CA PHE A 316 7.61 27.31 10.55
C PHE A 316 6.39 27.62 9.64
N ASN A 317 5.16 27.49 10.15
CA ASN A 317 3.90 27.55 9.38
C ASN A 317 3.73 26.44 8.31
N ILE A 318 4.61 25.44 8.26
CA ILE A 318 4.45 24.25 7.42
C ILE A 318 3.54 23.28 8.16
N LYS A 319 2.46 22.84 7.52
CA LYS A 319 1.55 21.81 8.02
C LYS A 319 1.87 20.49 7.34
N VAL A 320 2.72 19.65 7.92
CA VAL A 320 3.00 18.31 7.34
C VAL A 320 2.24 17.26 8.13
N THR A 321 1.39 16.48 7.47
CA THR A 321 0.93 15.20 8.02
C THR A 321 1.92 14.13 7.61
N SER A 322 2.49 13.43 8.58
CA SER A 322 3.31 12.26 8.36
C SER A 322 2.52 11.02 8.69
N LEU A 323 2.56 10.03 7.80
CA LEU A 323 1.96 8.72 8.00
C LEU A 323 3.07 7.68 8.11
N ALA A 324 2.96 6.78 9.08
CA ALA A 324 3.81 5.61 9.24
C ALA A 324 2.93 4.40 9.56
N THR A 325 3.26 3.25 8.96
CA THR A 325 2.56 1.98 9.19
C THR A 325 3.55 0.92 9.62
N ASP A 326 3.12 0.08 10.54
CA ASP A 326 3.81 -1.16 10.90
C ASP A 326 2.74 -2.23 11.15
N ILE A 327 2.58 -3.14 10.20
CA ILE A 327 1.53 -4.15 10.19
C ILE A 327 2.19 -5.51 10.02
N PRO A 328 2.53 -6.20 11.11
CA PRO A 328 2.90 -7.60 11.04
C PRO A 328 1.73 -8.41 10.47
N TYR A 329 2.03 -9.41 9.65
CA TYR A 329 1.04 -10.23 8.98
C TYR A 329 1.48 -11.69 8.87
N GLU A 330 0.49 -12.58 8.92
CA GLU A 330 0.63 -13.96 8.47
C GLU A 330 0.24 -14.07 6.99
N ARG A 331 0.78 -15.09 6.31
CA ARG A 331 0.56 -15.31 4.89
C ARG A 331 0.27 -16.78 4.60
N GLU A 332 -0.89 -17.04 4.01
CA GLU A 332 -1.27 -18.34 3.47
C GLU A 332 -1.35 -18.26 1.94
N VAL A 333 -0.88 -19.28 1.23
CA VAL A 333 -0.98 -19.36 -0.24
C VAL A 333 -1.40 -20.74 -0.72
N LEU A 334 -2.15 -20.73 -1.82
CA LEU A 334 -2.56 -21.92 -2.55
C LEU A 334 -2.02 -21.86 -3.98
N LEU A 335 -1.03 -22.70 -4.28
CA LEU A 335 -0.53 -22.87 -5.64
C LEU A 335 -1.52 -23.74 -6.43
N HIS A 336 -1.81 -23.36 -7.67
CA HIS A 336 -2.75 -24.05 -8.55
C HIS A 336 -2.12 -24.34 -9.93
N SER A 337 -1.58 -25.55 -10.08
CA SER A 337 -0.85 -25.98 -11.27
C SER A 337 -1.79 -26.53 -12.36
N GLU A 338 -1.28 -26.58 -13.60
CA GLU A 338 -1.83 -27.38 -14.69
C GLU A 338 -2.25 -28.79 -14.19
N GLY A 339 -3.42 -29.25 -14.61
CA GLY A 339 -3.99 -30.53 -14.17
C GLY A 339 -4.81 -30.46 -12.88
N ASN A 340 -4.98 -29.26 -12.29
CA ASN A 340 -5.68 -29.03 -11.03
C ASN A 340 -5.01 -29.71 -9.83
N GLU A 341 -3.68 -29.66 -9.81
CA GLU A 341 -2.91 -29.96 -8.60
C GLU A 341 -2.83 -28.71 -7.73
N PHE A 342 -3.09 -28.88 -6.42
CA PHE A 342 -3.14 -27.81 -5.44
C PHE A 342 -2.10 -28.03 -4.36
N PHE A 343 -1.43 -26.96 -3.93
CA PHE A 343 -0.42 -27.04 -2.87
C PHE A 343 -0.61 -25.87 -1.91
N LEU A 344 -1.02 -26.19 -0.69
CA LEU A 344 -1.14 -25.23 0.40
C LEU A 344 0.23 -24.96 1.04
N ARG A 345 0.50 -23.70 1.38
CA ARG A 345 1.64 -23.26 2.17
C ARG A 345 1.18 -22.16 3.13
N GLY A 346 1.33 -22.39 4.43
CA GLY A 346 0.95 -21.42 5.46
C GLY A 346 2.16 -20.96 6.26
N SER A 347 1.92 -20.68 7.54
CA SER A 347 2.94 -20.25 8.52
C SER A 347 4.06 -21.28 8.76
N ASP A 348 3.83 -22.55 8.41
CA ASP A 348 4.85 -23.60 8.42
C ASP A 348 5.94 -23.41 7.35
N TYR A 349 5.63 -22.65 6.30
CA TYR A 349 6.51 -22.37 5.18
C TYR A 349 6.92 -20.91 5.07
N TRP A 350 6.04 -20.00 5.48
CA TRP A 350 6.25 -18.55 5.48
C TRP A 350 6.33 -18.04 6.91
N GLU A 351 7.51 -17.60 7.33
CA GLU A 351 7.64 -16.86 8.59
C GLU A 351 6.84 -15.55 8.52
N GLN A 352 6.37 -15.11 9.69
CA GLN A 352 5.68 -13.82 9.85
C GLN A 352 6.54 -12.70 9.28
N ASN A 353 5.87 -11.75 8.63
CA ASN A 353 6.51 -10.64 7.94
C ASN A 353 5.76 -9.35 8.26
N THR A 354 6.36 -8.18 8.01
CA THR A 354 5.72 -6.88 8.26
C THR A 354 5.48 -6.10 6.97
N HIS A 355 4.33 -5.43 6.90
CA HIS A 355 3.99 -4.39 5.95
C HIS A 355 4.28 -3.02 6.58
N ALA A 356 5.52 -2.57 6.42
CA ALA A 356 6.00 -1.34 7.03
C ALA A 356 6.41 -0.29 5.98
N SER A 357 6.22 0.98 6.32
CA SER A 357 6.66 2.11 5.51
C SER A 357 7.21 3.25 6.36
N SER A 358 8.16 4.00 5.79
CA SER A 358 8.76 5.16 6.44
C SER A 358 7.72 6.26 6.71
N PRO A 359 7.95 7.11 7.73
CA PRO A 359 7.26 8.39 7.85
C PRO A 359 7.41 9.19 6.56
N GLY A 360 6.28 9.55 5.95
CA GLY A 360 6.24 10.23 4.65
C GLY A 360 5.15 11.29 4.61
N ALA A 361 5.38 12.35 3.84
CA ALA A 361 4.44 13.46 3.72
C ALA A 361 3.11 13.01 3.09
N ALA A 362 2.02 13.46 3.69
CA ALA A 362 0.66 13.23 3.25
C ALA A 362 -0.13 14.55 3.25
N THR A 363 -1.05 14.68 2.31
CA THR A 363 -1.97 15.83 2.19
C THR A 363 -3.38 15.41 2.56
N LEU A 364 -4.03 16.19 3.42
CA LEU A 364 -5.43 16.00 3.77
C LEU A 364 -6.32 16.86 2.88
N LEU A 365 -6.82 16.31 1.77
CA LEU A 365 -7.70 17.03 0.85
C LEU A 365 -9.11 17.16 1.42
N GLY A 366 -9.55 18.39 1.67
CA GLY A 366 -10.91 18.71 2.12
C GLY A 366 -11.34 18.01 3.42
N ASP A 367 -10.39 17.80 4.34
CA ASP A 367 -10.55 17.12 5.64
C ASP A 367 -11.09 15.68 5.59
N THR A 368 -11.23 15.10 4.39
CA THR A 368 -11.91 13.81 4.17
C THR A 368 -11.11 12.82 3.33
N ARG A 369 -10.01 13.26 2.72
CA ARG A 369 -9.16 12.41 1.88
C ARG A 369 -7.69 12.57 2.25
N LEU A 370 -7.04 11.48 2.64
CA LEU A 370 -5.61 11.46 2.94
C LEU A 370 -4.83 10.90 1.74
N LEU A 371 -4.02 11.74 1.13
CA LEU A 371 -3.26 11.46 -0.10
C LEU A 371 -1.77 11.32 0.20
N ALA A 372 -1.14 10.24 -0.26
CA ALA A 372 0.30 10.04 -0.09
C ALA A 372 0.89 9.07 -1.13
N GLY A 373 2.11 9.33 -1.59
CA GLY A 373 2.96 8.32 -2.21
C GLY A 373 3.67 7.50 -1.14
N ARG A 374 3.53 6.18 -1.16
CA ARG A 374 4.06 5.28 -0.14
C ARG A 374 5.06 4.31 -0.76
N ALA A 375 6.29 4.33 -0.28
CA ALA A 375 7.26 3.28 -0.52
C ALA A 375 7.30 2.33 0.69
N LEU A 376 7.29 1.03 0.42
CA LEU A 376 7.34 0.00 1.44
C LEU A 376 8.78 -0.43 1.67
N TYR A 377 9.12 -0.68 2.94
CA TYR A 377 10.41 -1.25 3.27
C TYR A 377 10.52 -2.67 2.74
N GLN A 378 11.72 -3.01 2.29
CA GLN A 378 12.16 -4.38 2.13
C GLN A 378 12.20 -5.04 3.51
N SER A 379 11.85 -6.32 3.54
CA SER A 379 11.94 -7.15 4.74
C SER A 379 12.64 -8.46 4.43
N ILE A 380 13.18 -9.08 5.48
CA ILE A 380 13.95 -10.32 5.38
C ILE A 380 13.38 -11.30 6.39
N THR A 381 12.99 -12.47 5.92
CA THR A 381 12.57 -13.59 6.77
C THR A 381 13.59 -14.72 6.68
N GLY A 382 13.68 -15.54 7.73
CA GLY A 382 14.55 -16.71 7.78
C GLY A 382 16.04 -16.38 7.77
N ARG A 383 16.44 -15.21 8.29
CA ARG A 383 17.85 -14.74 8.30
C ARG A 383 18.81 -15.75 8.92
N ASP A 384 18.37 -16.45 9.96
CA ASP A 384 19.15 -17.48 10.67
C ASP A 384 18.81 -18.91 10.21
N SER A 385 18.10 -19.04 9.09
CA SER A 385 17.66 -20.33 8.54
C SER A 385 18.43 -20.70 7.27
N ALA A 386 18.26 -21.95 6.81
CA ALA A 386 18.81 -22.39 5.52
C ALA A 386 18.14 -21.70 4.32
N ARG A 387 17.04 -20.97 4.53
CA ARG A 387 16.26 -20.29 3.51
C ARG A 387 16.03 -18.84 3.92
N ILE A 388 16.96 -17.98 3.53
CA ILE A 388 16.81 -16.53 3.70
C ILE A 388 15.97 -16.00 2.53
N ILE A 389 14.89 -15.28 2.83
CA ILE A 389 13.99 -14.72 1.82
C ILE A 389 13.96 -13.21 1.98
N GLY A 390 14.24 -12.50 0.90
CA GLY A 390 14.06 -11.08 0.76
C GLY A 390 12.71 -10.77 0.14
N TRP A 391 11.98 -9.84 0.73
CA TRP A 391 10.69 -9.38 0.24
C TRP A 391 10.82 -7.96 -0.27
N THR A 392 10.40 -7.75 -1.50
CA THR A 392 10.42 -6.47 -2.18
C THR A 392 9.01 -6.08 -2.56
N ARG A 393 8.70 -4.79 -2.50
CA ARG A 393 7.36 -4.29 -2.74
C ARG A 393 7.45 -2.95 -3.48
N ASN A 394 6.62 -2.81 -4.50
CA ASN A 394 6.53 -1.60 -5.29
C ASN A 394 5.80 -0.52 -4.47
N PRO A 395 6.14 0.76 -4.71
CA PRO A 395 5.37 1.88 -4.20
C PRO A 395 3.91 1.82 -4.61
N TYR A 396 3.06 2.48 -3.83
CA TYR A 396 1.66 2.66 -4.12
C TYR A 396 1.21 4.09 -3.81
N TYR A 397 0.12 4.51 -4.45
CA TYR A 397 -0.55 5.76 -4.14
C TYR A 397 -1.68 5.49 -3.16
N LEU A 398 -1.62 6.11 -1.99
CA LEU A 398 -2.68 6.08 -1.00
C LEU A 398 -3.62 7.25 -1.26
N ASP A 399 -4.90 6.93 -1.43
CA ASP A 399 -6.00 7.88 -1.37
C ASP A 399 -7.04 7.33 -0.40
N ALA A 400 -6.81 7.53 0.89
CA ALA A 400 -7.68 7.01 1.96
C ALA A 400 -8.77 8.00 2.30
N TYR A 401 -9.92 7.52 2.77
CA TYR A 401 -10.90 8.34 3.46
C TYR A 401 -10.47 8.61 4.90
N THR A 402 -10.75 9.81 5.37
CA THR A 402 -10.67 10.19 6.78
C THR A 402 -12.03 10.73 7.23
N SER A 403 -12.47 10.35 8.42
CA SER A 403 -13.64 10.97 9.01
C SER A 403 -13.36 12.38 9.54
N PRO A 404 -14.39 13.24 9.63
CA PRO A 404 -14.27 14.49 10.37
C PRO A 404 -13.92 14.20 11.85
N PRO A 405 -12.90 14.84 12.42
CA PRO A 405 -12.53 14.65 13.82
C PRO A 405 -13.63 15.18 14.74
N ALA A 406 -13.85 14.51 15.88
CA ALA A 406 -14.88 14.92 16.84
C ALA A 406 -14.63 16.33 17.40
N ASP A 407 -13.36 16.70 17.60
CA ASP A 407 -12.94 18.05 17.95
C ASP A 407 -11.49 18.35 17.54
N LYS A 408 -11.00 19.55 17.91
CA LYS A 408 -9.69 20.05 17.51
C LYS A 408 -8.50 19.39 18.23
N SER A 409 -8.73 18.48 19.15
CA SER A 409 -7.71 17.79 19.95
C SER A 409 -7.56 16.31 19.61
N VAL A 410 -8.50 15.75 18.83
CA VAL A 410 -8.49 14.36 18.38
C VAL A 410 -8.28 14.26 16.87
N GLY A 411 -7.74 13.12 16.43
CA GLY A 411 -7.66 12.78 15.00
C GLY A 411 -9.02 12.31 14.45
N PRO A 412 -9.11 12.04 13.13
CA PRO A 412 -10.19 11.26 12.54
C PRO A 412 -10.44 9.98 13.34
N ASP A 413 -11.70 9.57 13.51
CA ASP A 413 -12.03 8.30 14.16
C ASP A 413 -11.54 7.09 13.34
N ARG A 414 -11.36 7.26 12.03
CA ARG A 414 -10.94 6.19 11.12
C ARG A 414 -10.19 6.75 9.91
N VAL A 415 -9.24 5.96 9.42
CA VAL A 415 -8.57 6.13 8.12
C VAL A 415 -8.77 4.84 7.35
N VAL A 416 -9.52 4.90 6.25
CA VAL A 416 -9.95 3.72 5.50
C VAL A 416 -9.50 3.84 4.05
N GLY A 417 -8.76 2.86 3.55
CA GLY A 417 -8.22 2.89 2.19
C GLY A 417 -8.06 1.51 1.58
N SER A 418 -7.84 1.51 0.27
CA SER A 418 -7.43 0.33 -0.47
C SER A 418 -6.47 0.74 -1.57
N TYR A 419 -5.46 -0.07 -1.83
CA TYR A 419 -4.42 0.20 -2.81
C TYR A 419 -3.91 -1.09 -3.44
N PHE A 420 -3.24 -0.95 -4.58
CA PHE A 420 -2.56 -2.04 -5.27
C PHE A 420 -1.05 -1.89 -5.14
N SER A 421 -0.36 -2.99 -4.87
CA SER A 421 1.10 -3.06 -4.91
C SER A 421 1.55 -4.39 -5.51
N ALA A 422 2.63 -4.37 -6.27
CA ALA A 422 3.28 -5.56 -6.79
C ALA A 422 4.62 -5.79 -6.07
N GLY A 423 5.23 -6.96 -6.21
CA GLY A 423 6.56 -7.20 -5.66
C GLY A 423 7.05 -8.62 -5.87
N LYS A 424 8.17 -8.94 -5.21
CA LYS A 424 8.84 -10.23 -5.34
C LYS A 424 9.28 -10.78 -4.00
N ALA A 425 9.15 -12.10 -3.85
CA ALA A 425 9.93 -12.88 -2.90
C ALA A 425 11.19 -13.39 -3.61
N ILE A 426 12.37 -13.18 -3.01
CA ILE A 426 13.67 -13.45 -3.63
C ILE A 426 14.49 -14.29 -2.65
N LYS A 427 15.13 -15.35 -3.14
CA LYS A 427 16.08 -16.09 -2.33
C LYS A 427 17.29 -15.20 -2.06
N LEU A 428 17.74 -15.09 -0.82
CA LEU A 428 18.97 -14.40 -0.48
C LEU A 428 20.07 -15.39 -0.12
N GLU A 429 21.31 -15.01 -0.39
CA GLU A 429 22.51 -15.75 -0.01
C GLU A 429 23.41 -14.86 0.85
N SER A 430 23.87 -15.38 1.99
CA SER A 430 24.76 -14.65 2.89
C SER A 430 26.19 -14.69 2.35
N ASP A 431 26.79 -13.51 2.21
CA ASP A 431 28.22 -13.32 1.94
C ASP A 431 28.81 -12.44 3.05
N GLY A 432 29.31 -13.08 4.10
CA GLY A 432 29.70 -12.39 5.34
C GLY A 432 28.49 -11.77 6.03
N GLU A 433 28.53 -10.45 6.27
CA GLU A 433 27.40 -9.68 6.84
C GLU A 433 26.41 -9.19 5.77
N ALA A 434 26.78 -9.29 4.48
CA ALA A 434 25.96 -8.85 3.36
C ALA A 434 25.00 -9.96 2.87
N LEU A 435 23.92 -9.53 2.22
CA LEU A 435 22.93 -10.41 1.59
C LEU A 435 22.87 -10.12 0.10
N THR A 436 23.11 -11.14 -0.71
CA THR A 436 23.10 -11.06 -2.17
C THR A 436 21.81 -11.65 -2.73
N ARG A 437 21.30 -11.07 -3.81
CA ARG A 437 20.09 -11.54 -4.49
C ARG A 437 20.36 -12.82 -5.27
N GLY A 438 19.64 -13.88 -4.93
CA GLY A 438 19.54 -15.13 -5.68
C GLY A 438 18.34 -15.13 -6.65
N PRO A 439 17.83 -16.30 -7.04
CA PRO A 439 16.66 -16.41 -7.92
C PRO A 439 15.39 -15.86 -7.27
N VAL A 440 14.50 -15.31 -8.11
CA VAL A 440 13.13 -14.97 -7.73
C VAL A 440 12.40 -16.25 -7.32
N LEU A 441 11.81 -16.24 -6.14
CA LEU A 441 10.97 -17.32 -5.63
C LEU A 441 9.53 -17.11 -6.04
N GLU A 442 9.01 -15.88 -5.94
CA GLU A 442 7.63 -15.56 -6.32
C GLU A 442 7.53 -14.13 -6.87
N ASN A 443 6.66 -13.94 -7.86
CA ASN A 443 6.08 -12.62 -8.17
C ASN A 443 4.70 -12.55 -7.52
N HIS A 444 4.42 -11.49 -6.76
CA HIS A 444 3.12 -11.32 -6.10
C HIS A 444 2.47 -9.99 -6.48
N TYR A 445 1.18 -10.03 -6.76
CA TYR A 445 0.36 -8.85 -7.05
C TYR A 445 -0.74 -8.75 -6.00
N LEU A 446 -0.72 -7.68 -5.23
CA LEU A 446 -1.47 -7.51 -3.99
C LEU A 446 -2.51 -6.40 -4.14
N SER A 447 -3.76 -6.73 -3.86
CA SER A 447 -4.80 -5.73 -3.54
C SER A 447 -4.98 -5.69 -2.03
N ALA A 448 -4.70 -4.55 -1.41
CA ALA A 448 -4.78 -4.35 0.02
C ALA A 448 -6.05 -3.57 0.42
N LEU A 449 -6.64 -3.93 1.55
CA LEU A 449 -7.69 -3.21 2.27
C LEU A 449 -7.14 -2.88 3.65
N GLU A 450 -7.15 -1.60 4.03
CA GLU A 450 -6.55 -1.12 5.27
C GLU A 450 -7.55 -0.23 6.01
N LEU A 451 -7.96 -0.66 7.20
CA LEU A 451 -8.91 0.04 8.06
C LEU A 451 -8.22 0.35 9.39
N ASN A 452 -7.90 1.61 9.58
CA ASN A 452 -7.22 2.10 10.77
C ASN A 452 -8.24 2.80 11.67
N LEU A 453 -8.43 2.31 12.90
CA LEU A 453 -9.42 2.80 13.85
C LEU A 453 -8.75 3.49 15.04
N LEU A 454 -9.19 4.71 15.36
CA LEU A 454 -8.53 5.61 16.31
C LEU A 454 -8.45 4.98 17.71
N ARG A 455 -7.28 5.03 18.33
CA ARG A 455 -7.08 4.64 19.72
C ARG A 455 -7.55 5.76 20.67
N PRO A 456 -8.00 5.42 21.89
CA PRO A 456 -8.22 6.41 22.94
C PRO A 456 -6.99 7.32 23.14
N ALA A 457 -7.21 8.63 23.24
CA ALA A 457 -6.13 9.61 23.29
C ALA A 457 -5.39 9.61 24.65
N GLY A 458 -4.07 9.77 24.61
CA GLY A 458 -3.23 9.92 25.80
C GLY A 458 -3.26 8.68 26.70
N GLU A 459 -3.65 8.86 27.97
CA GLU A 459 -3.77 7.79 28.98
C GLU A 459 -5.20 7.22 29.10
N ALA A 460 -6.15 7.65 28.26
CA ALA A 460 -7.50 7.11 28.28
C ALA A 460 -7.55 5.63 27.87
N GLU A 461 -8.55 4.91 28.38
CA GLU A 461 -8.84 3.52 28.02
C GLU A 461 -10.14 3.46 27.20
N PHE A 462 -10.27 2.41 26.41
CA PHE A 462 -11.49 2.13 25.66
C PHE A 462 -12.59 1.64 26.62
N ASP A 463 -13.77 2.24 26.51
CA ASP A 463 -14.95 1.85 27.27
C ASP A 463 -15.78 0.87 26.44
N ALA A 464 -15.82 -0.41 26.83
CA ALA A 464 -16.52 -1.45 26.08
C ALA A 464 -18.05 -1.26 26.08
N ASP A 465 -18.60 -0.60 27.10
CA ASP A 465 -20.04 -0.33 27.26
C ASP A 465 -20.58 0.51 26.09
N VAL A 466 -19.71 1.17 25.31
CA VAL A 466 -20.13 1.88 24.10
C VAL A 466 -20.72 0.92 23.06
N LEU A 467 -20.42 -0.37 23.09
CA LEU A 467 -20.93 -1.35 22.12
C LEU A 467 -22.33 -1.87 22.48
N ASP A 468 -22.75 -1.71 23.74
CA ASP A 468 -23.94 -2.33 24.30
C ASP A 468 -25.24 -1.93 23.60
N ASN A 469 -26.09 -2.92 23.34
CA ASN A 469 -27.44 -2.77 22.79
C ASN A 469 -27.49 -2.01 21.45
N ARG A 470 -26.44 -2.11 20.64
CA ARG A 470 -26.36 -1.49 19.31
C ARG A 470 -26.61 -2.49 18.19
N ASN A 471 -27.20 -1.97 17.10
CA ASN A 471 -27.42 -2.71 15.87
C ASN A 471 -26.38 -2.30 14.84
N TYR A 472 -25.78 -3.28 14.18
CA TYR A 472 -24.78 -3.06 13.13
C TYR A 472 -25.22 -3.69 11.82
N ASN A 473 -24.86 -3.06 10.72
CA ASN A 473 -24.77 -3.71 9.41
C ASN A 473 -23.37 -4.24 9.21
N VAL A 474 -23.25 -5.41 8.60
CA VAL A 474 -21.99 -6.15 8.49
C VAL A 474 -21.77 -6.61 7.08
N VAL A 475 -20.54 -6.46 6.59
CA VAL A 475 -20.07 -7.07 5.35
C VAL A 475 -18.74 -7.77 5.63
N TYR A 476 -18.48 -8.89 4.97
CA TYR A 476 -17.16 -9.52 5.03
C TYR A 476 -16.76 -10.12 3.69
N LEU A 477 -15.45 -10.27 3.52
CA LEU A 477 -14.80 -11.02 2.45
C LEU A 477 -13.78 -11.96 3.09
N ALA A 478 -13.84 -13.24 2.75
CA ALA A 478 -12.87 -14.22 3.21
C ALA A 478 -12.52 -15.24 2.13
N SER A 479 -11.37 -15.89 2.29
CA SER A 479 -10.93 -17.00 1.48
C SER A 479 -10.48 -18.13 2.38
N ARG A 480 -10.86 -19.36 2.04
CA ARG A 480 -10.38 -20.56 2.70
C ARG A 480 -9.59 -21.40 1.71
N PHE A 481 -8.36 -21.72 2.08
CA PHE A 481 -7.56 -22.71 1.38
C PHE A 481 -7.54 -24.01 2.18
N ALA A 482 -7.52 -25.14 1.48
CA ALA A 482 -7.52 -26.45 2.11
C ALA A 482 -6.76 -27.50 1.27
N ASP A 483 -6.21 -28.51 1.94
CA ASP A 483 -5.67 -29.72 1.30
C ASP A 483 -6.72 -30.85 1.33
N ASP A 484 -7.89 -30.58 0.75
CA ASP A 484 -9.01 -31.52 0.70
C ASP A 484 -9.75 -31.53 -0.66
N THR A 485 -11.01 -31.97 -0.70
CA THR A 485 -11.80 -32.01 -1.94
C THR A 485 -12.20 -30.63 -2.48
N THR A 486 -12.19 -29.60 -1.64
CA THR A 486 -12.53 -28.21 -1.97
C THR A 486 -11.37 -27.28 -1.59
N PRO A 487 -10.28 -27.30 -2.36
CA PRO A 487 -9.05 -26.59 -2.00
C PRO A 487 -9.17 -25.06 -1.98
N LEU A 488 -10.19 -24.49 -2.63
CA LEU A 488 -10.40 -23.04 -2.68
C LEU A 488 -11.88 -22.73 -2.47
N GLU A 489 -12.17 -21.90 -1.47
CA GLU A 489 -13.47 -21.28 -1.27
C GLU A 489 -13.31 -19.78 -1.08
N LEU A 490 -14.13 -19.01 -1.79
CA LEU A 490 -14.19 -17.55 -1.71
C LEU A 490 -15.59 -17.17 -1.21
N GLU A 491 -15.65 -16.39 -0.15
CA GLU A 491 -16.89 -16.04 0.52
C GLU A 491 -17.09 -14.54 0.65
N GLY A 492 -18.31 -14.08 0.37
CA GLY A 492 -18.74 -12.73 0.69
C GLY A 492 -20.03 -12.77 1.51
N GLY A 493 -20.02 -12.17 2.70
CA GLY A 493 -21.19 -12.07 3.56
C GLY A 493 -21.76 -10.67 3.67
N LEU A 494 -23.07 -10.59 3.88
CA LEU A 494 -23.80 -9.37 4.19
C LEU A 494 -24.87 -9.69 5.24
N GLY A 495 -25.03 -8.85 6.26
CA GLY A 495 -26.08 -9.05 7.24
C GLY A 495 -26.06 -8.04 8.38
N THR A 496 -26.55 -8.47 9.54
CA THR A 496 -26.73 -7.59 10.70
C THR A 496 -26.28 -8.24 11.99
N TRP A 497 -25.79 -7.44 12.93
CA TRP A 497 -25.50 -7.82 14.31
C TRP A 497 -26.32 -7.02 15.30
N VAL A 498 -26.64 -7.64 16.42
CA VAL A 498 -27.08 -6.97 17.65
C VAL A 498 -26.15 -7.41 18.76
N ILE A 499 -25.46 -6.45 19.38
CA ILE A 499 -24.56 -6.70 20.52
C ILE A 499 -25.35 -6.41 21.80
N ASP A 500 -25.45 -7.37 22.72
CA ASP A 500 -26.07 -7.15 24.05
C ASP A 500 -25.07 -6.59 25.08
N ASP A 501 -25.52 -6.37 26.32
CA ASP A 501 -24.72 -5.82 27.42
C ASP A 501 -23.69 -6.80 28.02
N GLU A 502 -23.65 -8.03 27.53
CA GLU A 502 -22.61 -9.00 27.84
C GLU A 502 -21.67 -9.27 26.65
N GLY A 503 -21.81 -8.50 25.57
CA GLY A 503 -21.01 -8.63 24.35
C GLY A 503 -21.44 -9.77 23.43
N ASN A 504 -22.54 -10.49 23.73
CA ASN A 504 -23.02 -11.53 22.84
C ASN A 504 -23.58 -10.90 21.56
N VAL A 505 -23.28 -11.53 20.44
CA VAL A 505 -23.66 -11.07 19.11
C VAL A 505 -24.73 -11.99 18.54
N VAL A 506 -25.95 -11.47 18.46
CA VAL A 506 -27.02 -12.09 17.67
C VAL A 506 -26.83 -11.68 16.22
N GLN A 507 -26.35 -12.60 15.38
CA GLN A 507 -26.09 -12.32 13.97
C GLN A 507 -27.12 -12.94 13.02
N ALA A 508 -27.30 -12.26 11.89
CA ALA A 508 -28.02 -12.77 10.73
C ALA A 508 -27.24 -12.43 9.47
N LEU A 509 -26.29 -13.30 9.09
CA LEU A 509 -25.47 -13.15 7.88
C LEU A 509 -26.02 -14.00 6.74
N GLU A 510 -26.05 -13.44 5.53
CA GLU A 510 -26.26 -14.15 4.28
C GLU A 510 -24.93 -14.26 3.53
N VAL A 511 -24.46 -15.49 3.31
CA VAL A 511 -23.15 -15.77 2.70
C VAL A 511 -23.28 -16.30 1.29
N ALA A 512 -22.54 -15.71 0.37
CA ALA A 512 -22.37 -16.18 -1.00
C ALA A 512 -20.99 -16.81 -1.17
N THR A 513 -20.94 -18.10 -1.49
CA THR A 513 -19.70 -18.86 -1.64
C THR A 513 -19.47 -19.25 -3.10
N VAL A 514 -18.23 -19.08 -3.56
CA VAL A 514 -17.73 -19.62 -4.82
C VAL A 514 -16.57 -20.54 -4.50
N SER A 515 -16.62 -21.78 -4.95
CA SER A 515 -15.61 -22.78 -4.63
C SER A 515 -15.06 -23.44 -5.88
N ARG A 516 -13.85 -23.97 -5.75
CA ARG A 516 -13.23 -24.86 -6.73
C ARG A 516 -12.93 -26.19 -6.05
N ASP A 517 -13.37 -27.28 -6.68
CA ASP A 517 -13.00 -28.62 -6.25
C ASP A 517 -11.63 -29.05 -6.80
N ASN A 518 -11.12 -30.17 -6.28
CA ASN A 518 -9.84 -30.74 -6.74
C ASN A 518 -9.85 -31.27 -8.19
N SER A 519 -11.00 -31.33 -8.85
CA SER A 519 -11.11 -31.61 -10.30
C SER A 519 -10.97 -30.35 -11.16
N GLY A 520 -10.95 -29.17 -10.52
CA GLY A 520 -10.97 -27.85 -11.14
C GLY A 520 -12.37 -27.33 -11.44
N ALA A 521 -13.42 -28.09 -11.12
CA ALA A 521 -14.79 -27.66 -11.33
C ALA A 521 -15.13 -26.52 -10.36
N VAL A 522 -15.76 -25.48 -10.89
CA VAL A 522 -16.16 -24.30 -10.11
C VAL A 522 -17.65 -24.40 -9.79
N PHE A 523 -17.97 -24.20 -8.52
CA PHE A 523 -19.33 -24.21 -8.02
C PHE A 523 -19.65 -22.87 -7.35
N ARG A 524 -20.92 -22.48 -7.42
CA ARG A 524 -21.45 -21.39 -6.62
C ARG A 524 -22.55 -21.98 -5.74
N ALA A 525 -22.36 -21.88 -4.43
CA ALA A 525 -23.39 -22.28 -3.49
C ALA A 525 -24.54 -21.26 -3.52
N PRO A 526 -25.80 -21.70 -3.33
CA PRO A 526 -26.88 -20.76 -3.04
C PRO A 526 -26.55 -20.03 -1.74
N ALA A 527 -27.02 -18.78 -1.62
CA ALA A 527 -26.77 -18.01 -0.42
C ALA A 527 -27.37 -18.71 0.80
N ALA A 528 -26.58 -18.82 1.87
CA ALA A 528 -26.95 -19.52 3.09
C ALA A 528 -26.94 -18.56 4.29
N ALA A 529 -27.92 -18.74 5.18
CA ALA A 529 -28.00 -17.98 6.42
C ALA A 529 -27.07 -18.61 7.46
N ILE A 530 -26.27 -17.77 8.12
CA ILE A 530 -25.44 -18.13 9.26
C ILE A 530 -25.98 -17.42 10.50
N ALA A 531 -26.24 -18.22 11.53
CA ALA A 531 -26.86 -17.80 12.79
C ALA A 531 -26.15 -18.42 13.99
N THR A 532 -24.82 -18.59 13.90
CA THR A 532 -24.01 -19.05 15.03
C THR A 532 -23.83 -17.87 15.98
N ASP A 533 -24.08 -18.06 17.27
CA ASP A 533 -23.87 -17.00 18.26
C ASP A 533 -22.37 -16.69 18.37
N TRP A 534 -22.02 -15.40 18.27
CA TRP A 534 -20.66 -14.91 18.48
C TRP A 534 -20.57 -14.09 19.76
N LEU A 535 -19.36 -13.79 20.18
CA LEU A 535 -19.05 -12.98 21.35
C LEU A 535 -17.97 -11.98 20.98
N ILE A 536 -18.16 -10.73 21.38
CA ILE A 536 -17.14 -9.69 21.31
C ILE A 536 -16.67 -9.38 22.72
N SER A 537 -15.37 -9.35 22.92
CA SER A 537 -14.78 -8.92 24.19
C SER A 537 -13.59 -8.00 23.96
N PRO A 538 -13.25 -7.13 24.94
CA PRO A 538 -11.98 -6.41 24.94
C PRO A 538 -10.79 -7.37 24.84
N ARG A 539 -9.75 -6.92 24.15
CA ARG A 539 -8.43 -7.58 24.08
C ARG A 539 -7.37 -6.60 24.56
N THR A 540 -6.84 -6.85 25.75
CA THR A 540 -5.88 -5.94 26.40
C THR A 540 -4.57 -5.89 25.61
N SER A 541 -3.95 -4.70 25.53
CA SER A 541 -2.63 -4.53 24.91
C SER A 541 -1.55 -4.52 25.98
N ILE A 542 -0.55 -5.36 25.84
CA ILE A 542 0.64 -5.38 26.70
C ILE A 542 1.68 -4.43 26.10
N LEU A 543 1.93 -3.30 26.75
CA LEU A 543 2.90 -2.28 26.34
C LEU A 543 4.09 -2.24 27.33
N SER A 544 5.18 -1.58 26.93
CA SER A 544 6.32 -1.29 27.83
C SER A 544 5.90 -0.53 29.10
N THR A 545 4.83 0.27 29.01
CA THR A 545 4.28 1.06 30.11
C THR A 545 3.24 0.31 30.96
N GLY A 546 2.90 -0.92 30.60
CA GLY A 546 1.85 -1.73 31.24
C GLY A 546 0.71 -2.12 30.30
N GLU A 547 -0.24 -2.88 30.84
CA GLU A 547 -1.47 -3.29 30.16
C GLU A 547 -2.41 -2.10 29.93
N ARG A 548 -3.00 -1.99 28.73
CA ARG A 548 -3.98 -0.95 28.37
C ARG A 548 -5.02 -1.44 27.39
N ASP A 549 -6.26 -1.00 27.60
CA ASP A 549 -7.35 -1.18 26.64
C ASP A 549 -7.34 -0.07 25.59
N LEU A 550 -6.79 -0.40 24.42
CA LEU A 550 -6.63 0.53 23.31
C LEU A 550 -7.76 0.41 22.26
N GLY A 551 -8.85 -0.30 22.58
CA GLY A 551 -9.96 -0.55 21.66
C GLY A 551 -9.74 -1.74 20.71
N ARG A 552 -8.82 -2.65 21.05
CA ARG A 552 -8.67 -3.96 20.40
C ARG A 552 -9.71 -4.94 20.95
N LEU A 553 -10.19 -5.84 20.10
CA LEU A 553 -11.32 -6.73 20.38
C LEU A 553 -11.02 -8.16 19.92
N ASN A 554 -11.47 -9.14 20.70
CA ASN A 554 -11.61 -10.54 20.27
C ASN A 554 -12.99 -10.75 19.64
N LEU A 555 -13.07 -11.61 18.63
CA LEU A 555 -14.31 -12.15 18.07
C LEU A 555 -14.29 -13.67 18.18
N ASP A 556 -15.16 -14.21 19.04
CA ASP A 556 -15.17 -15.61 19.42
C ASP A 556 -16.50 -16.30 19.14
N ILE A 557 -16.51 -17.64 19.18
CA ILE A 557 -17.72 -18.46 19.15
C ILE A 557 -18.01 -18.92 20.58
N SER A 558 -19.01 -18.31 21.21
CA SER A 558 -19.59 -18.70 22.51
C SER A 558 -18.69 -18.63 23.75
N THR A 559 -17.36 -18.65 23.62
CA THR A 559 -16.41 -18.62 24.74
C THR A 559 -15.37 -17.55 24.51
N GLN A 560 -15.20 -16.66 25.48
CA GLN A 560 -14.21 -15.60 25.42
C GLN A 560 -12.79 -16.16 25.46
N SER A 561 -11.98 -15.77 24.47
CA SER A 561 -10.54 -16.03 24.45
C SER A 561 -9.77 -15.03 25.33
N GLY A 562 -8.66 -15.47 25.91
CA GLY A 562 -7.75 -14.60 26.65
C GLY A 562 -6.99 -13.60 25.76
N ASP A 563 -6.31 -12.62 26.38
CA ASP A 563 -5.59 -11.55 25.67
C ASP A 563 -4.38 -12.03 24.86
N GLU A 564 -3.83 -13.21 25.18
CA GLU A 564 -2.73 -13.86 24.45
C GLU A 564 -3.19 -15.07 23.64
N GLU A 565 -4.48 -15.43 23.72
CA GLU A 565 -5.05 -16.56 22.99
C GLU A 565 -5.58 -16.09 21.64
N GLN A 566 -5.48 -16.95 20.61
CA GLN A 566 -6.07 -16.67 19.31
C GLN A 566 -7.58 -16.91 19.41
N PRO A 567 -8.43 -15.90 19.13
CA PRO A 567 -9.87 -16.06 19.19
C PRO A 567 -10.40 -16.99 18.10
N ASP A 568 -11.61 -17.53 18.32
CA ASP A 568 -12.18 -18.52 17.40
C ASP A 568 -12.42 -17.96 15.99
N VAL A 569 -12.72 -16.66 15.84
CA VAL A 569 -13.11 -16.07 14.55
C VAL A 569 -12.09 -15.04 14.08
N GLY A 570 -11.61 -14.17 14.96
CA GLY A 570 -10.64 -13.15 14.56
C GLY A 570 -10.38 -12.06 15.60
N VAL A 571 -9.36 -11.25 15.31
CA VAL A 571 -8.96 -10.10 16.12
C VAL A 571 -9.32 -8.81 15.37
N GLY A 572 -9.81 -7.81 16.10
CA GLY A 572 -10.24 -6.56 15.49
C GLY A 572 -10.07 -5.36 16.39
N ALA A 573 -10.74 -4.28 16.02
CA ALA A 573 -10.79 -3.06 16.79
C ALA A 573 -12.11 -2.31 16.59
N SER A 574 -12.37 -1.35 17.47
CA SER A 574 -13.48 -0.41 17.39
C SER A 574 -12.98 1.03 17.34
N THR A 575 -13.76 1.93 16.72
CA THR A 575 -13.65 3.36 16.99
C THR A 575 -13.99 3.64 18.46
N PRO A 576 -13.47 4.74 19.07
CA PRO A 576 -13.70 5.01 20.49
C PRO A 576 -15.17 5.18 20.88
N ASP A 577 -16.04 5.51 19.94
CA ASP A 577 -17.48 5.71 20.15
C ASP A 577 -18.34 4.47 19.86
N GLY A 578 -17.72 3.37 19.42
CA GLY A 578 -18.41 2.13 19.05
C GLY A 578 -19.17 2.17 17.72
N SER A 579 -19.11 3.27 16.95
CA SER A 579 -19.91 3.40 15.72
C SER A 579 -19.41 2.50 14.58
N PHE A 580 -18.16 2.02 14.66
CA PHE A 580 -17.52 1.26 13.61
C PHE A 580 -16.50 0.26 14.16
N LEU A 581 -16.57 -0.98 13.65
CA LEU A 581 -15.70 -2.08 14.02
C LEU A 581 -15.15 -2.76 12.76
N ALA A 582 -13.95 -3.31 12.87
CA ALA A 582 -13.38 -4.16 11.83
C ALA A 582 -12.59 -5.31 12.46
N PHE A 583 -12.55 -6.46 11.81
CA PHE A 583 -11.88 -7.67 12.28
C PHE A 583 -11.09 -8.33 11.16
N ASN A 584 -9.86 -8.73 11.46
CA ASN A 584 -9.11 -9.70 10.71
C ASN A 584 -9.66 -11.07 11.06
N LEU A 585 -10.29 -11.72 10.08
CA LEU A 585 -10.75 -13.09 10.21
C LEU A 585 -9.54 -14.00 10.02
N ASP A 586 -9.39 -14.97 10.92
CA ASP A 586 -8.30 -15.93 10.88
C ASP A 586 -8.90 -17.34 10.91
N ASN A 587 -8.77 -18.04 9.77
CA ASN A 587 -9.13 -19.44 9.66
C ASN A 587 -10.61 -19.76 10.01
N SER A 588 -10.88 -20.80 10.81
CA SER A 588 -12.21 -21.38 10.96
C SER A 588 -13.17 -20.42 11.66
N PRO A 589 -14.46 -20.33 11.27
CA PRO A 589 -15.10 -21.13 10.24
C PRO A 589 -15.12 -20.48 8.84
N PHE A 590 -14.63 -19.25 8.67
CA PHE A 590 -14.82 -18.43 7.44
C PHE A 590 -13.62 -18.37 6.49
N GLY A 591 -12.45 -18.83 6.94
CA GLY A 591 -11.17 -18.58 6.30
C GLY A 591 -10.58 -17.22 6.66
N ASP A 592 -9.45 -16.90 6.02
CA ASP A 592 -8.73 -15.65 6.21
C ASP A 592 -9.43 -14.51 5.51
N GLY A 593 -9.60 -13.38 6.18
CA GLY A 593 -10.42 -12.31 5.62
C GLY A 593 -10.51 -11.03 6.44
N LEU A 594 -11.49 -10.23 6.04
CA LEU A 594 -11.84 -8.96 6.66
C LEU A 594 -13.34 -8.90 6.85
N LEU A 595 -13.74 -8.55 8.06
CA LEU A 595 -15.12 -8.20 8.39
C LEU A 595 -15.19 -6.73 8.81
N VAL A 596 -16.23 -6.06 8.34
CA VAL A 596 -16.53 -4.66 8.67
C VAL A 596 -17.95 -4.57 9.22
N ALA A 597 -18.11 -3.94 10.38
CA ALA A 597 -19.38 -3.67 11.00
C ALA A 597 -19.52 -2.15 11.28
N ALA A 598 -20.66 -1.56 10.90
CA ALA A 598 -20.96 -0.17 11.20
C ALA A 598 -22.37 -0.05 11.79
N GLU A 599 -22.56 0.89 12.71
CA GLU A 599 -23.85 1.16 13.32
C GLU A 599 -24.92 1.41 12.24
N GLN A 600 -26.09 0.79 12.39
CA GLN A 600 -27.14 0.87 11.38
C GLN A 600 -27.61 2.32 11.18
N ALA A 601 -27.52 2.79 9.93
CA ALA A 601 -28.06 4.09 9.56
C ALA A 601 -29.56 4.18 9.86
N THR A 602 -29.94 5.28 10.47
CA THR A 602 -31.34 5.66 10.73
C THR A 602 -31.91 6.54 9.62
N SER A 603 -31.03 7.14 8.81
CA SER A 603 -31.36 7.88 7.60
C SER A 603 -31.83 6.99 6.45
N ASP A 604 -32.66 7.56 5.56
CA ASP A 604 -33.03 6.94 4.29
C ASP A 604 -31.81 6.86 3.36
N ALA A 605 -31.78 5.86 2.46
CA ALA A 605 -30.66 5.67 1.55
C ALA A 605 -30.40 6.91 0.67
N PRO A 606 -29.13 7.21 0.31
CA PRO A 606 -28.81 8.38 -0.48
C PRO A 606 -29.48 8.35 -1.86
N GLU A 607 -30.36 9.33 -2.14
CA GLU A 607 -31.00 9.47 -3.46
C GLU A 607 -30.04 10.05 -4.52
N SER A 608 -28.91 10.63 -4.10
CA SER A 608 -27.89 11.16 -5.00
C SER A 608 -26.53 11.24 -4.32
N GLY A 609 -25.45 11.13 -5.10
CA GLY A 609 -24.10 11.34 -4.61
C GLY A 609 -23.04 10.85 -5.58
N ARG A 610 -21.81 11.32 -5.40
CA ARG A 610 -20.62 10.83 -6.09
C ARG A 610 -19.72 10.17 -5.05
N TYR A 611 -19.26 8.96 -5.36
CA TYR A 611 -18.46 8.15 -4.46
C TYR A 611 -17.24 7.63 -5.22
N ARG A 612 -16.07 7.75 -4.61
CA ARG A 612 -14.86 7.06 -5.03
C ARG A 612 -14.93 5.62 -4.53
N VAL A 613 -14.77 4.67 -5.42
CA VAL A 613 -14.81 3.24 -5.17
C VAL A 613 -13.41 2.67 -5.24
N GLN A 614 -12.99 2.06 -4.14
CA GLN A 614 -11.77 1.27 -4.06
C GLN A 614 -12.08 -0.13 -3.54
N GLY A 615 -11.25 -1.12 -3.83
CA GLY A 615 -11.40 -2.45 -3.23
C GLY A 615 -11.05 -3.58 -4.19
N VAL A 616 -11.48 -4.79 -3.86
CA VAL A 616 -11.00 -6.02 -4.50
C VAL A 616 -12.13 -6.92 -4.95
N SER A 617 -11.91 -7.63 -6.05
CA SER A 617 -12.71 -8.78 -6.46
C SER A 617 -11.82 -9.96 -6.83
N MET A 618 -12.23 -11.14 -6.36
CA MET A 618 -11.61 -12.43 -6.64
C MET A 618 -12.55 -13.25 -7.52
N GLY A 619 -12.10 -13.57 -8.73
CA GLY A 619 -12.85 -14.31 -9.73
C GLY A 619 -12.24 -15.67 -10.01
N ILE A 620 -13.08 -16.71 -10.10
CA ILE A 620 -12.66 -18.05 -10.50
C ILE A 620 -13.53 -18.59 -11.64
N SER A 621 -12.88 -19.27 -12.58
CA SER A 621 -13.49 -19.96 -13.72
C SER A 621 -12.88 -21.34 -13.92
N GLY A 622 -13.44 -22.20 -14.78
CA GLY A 622 -12.91 -23.55 -15.00
C GLY A 622 -11.42 -23.62 -15.41
N GLY A 623 -10.84 -22.56 -15.98
CA GLY A 623 -9.44 -22.55 -16.42
C GLY A 623 -8.63 -21.31 -16.04
N SER A 624 -9.20 -20.42 -15.24
CA SER A 624 -8.50 -19.20 -14.81
C SER A 624 -8.90 -18.74 -13.42
N ASN A 625 -8.02 -17.92 -12.85
CA ASN A 625 -8.24 -17.13 -11.66
C ASN A 625 -8.00 -15.65 -12.02
N GLU A 626 -8.78 -14.74 -11.45
CA GLU A 626 -8.75 -13.30 -11.76
C GLU A 626 -8.74 -12.50 -10.46
N LEU A 627 -7.71 -11.69 -10.23
CA LEU A 627 -7.70 -10.66 -9.21
C LEU A 627 -7.97 -9.32 -9.89
N ARG A 628 -8.93 -8.57 -9.36
CA ARG A 628 -9.26 -7.23 -9.84
C ARG A 628 -9.27 -6.25 -8.68
N HIS A 629 -8.47 -5.20 -8.77
CA HIS A 629 -8.45 -4.08 -7.84
C HIS A 629 -9.13 -2.87 -8.47
N PHE A 630 -10.17 -2.36 -7.84
CA PHE A 630 -10.79 -1.10 -8.21
C PHE A 630 -9.95 0.01 -7.58
N ASP A 631 -9.37 0.86 -8.42
CA ASP A 631 -8.53 1.96 -7.97
C ASP A 631 -9.24 3.27 -8.33
N ASN A 632 -9.83 3.89 -7.31
CA ASN A 632 -10.47 5.20 -7.40
C ASN A 632 -11.52 5.35 -8.52
N ALA A 633 -12.26 4.28 -8.82
CA ALA A 633 -13.39 4.35 -9.76
C ALA A 633 -14.51 5.25 -9.21
N GLU A 634 -15.39 5.77 -10.05
CA GLU A 634 -16.46 6.66 -9.62
C GLU A 634 -17.82 5.95 -9.68
N LEU A 635 -18.52 5.92 -8.55
CA LEU A 635 -19.92 5.54 -8.43
C LEU A 635 -20.79 6.78 -8.29
N VAL A 636 -21.67 7.01 -9.25
CA VAL A 636 -22.65 8.11 -9.23
C VAL A 636 -24.03 7.55 -8.98
N ILE A 637 -24.66 7.93 -7.87
CA ILE A 637 -26.05 7.60 -7.53
C ILE A 637 -26.96 8.74 -8.00
N ASN A 638 -28.06 8.40 -8.68
CA ASN A 638 -29.07 9.34 -9.14
C ASN A 638 -30.47 8.68 -9.16
N GLY A 639 -31.24 8.91 -8.11
CA GLY A 639 -32.54 8.31 -7.88
C GLY A 639 -32.44 6.78 -7.84
N ALA A 640 -33.23 6.10 -8.67
CA ALA A 640 -33.24 4.64 -8.77
C ALA A 640 -32.15 4.04 -9.67
N THR A 641 -31.13 4.83 -10.03
CA THR A 641 -30.02 4.39 -10.89
C THR A 641 -28.69 4.74 -10.28
N ALA A 642 -27.69 3.89 -10.52
CA ALA A 642 -26.30 4.19 -10.18
C ALA A 642 -25.37 3.79 -11.33
N THR A 643 -24.31 4.56 -11.58
CA THR A 643 -23.32 4.25 -12.62
C THR A 643 -21.95 4.16 -11.99
N LEU A 644 -21.27 3.01 -12.18
CA LEU A 644 -19.87 2.83 -11.83
C LEU A 644 -19.02 2.99 -13.10
N SER A 645 -18.15 3.99 -13.13
CA SER A 645 -17.25 4.27 -14.25
C SER A 645 -15.82 4.53 -13.78
N GLY A 646 -14.83 4.08 -14.53
CA GLY A 646 -13.40 4.30 -14.22
C GLY A 646 -12.56 3.12 -14.65
N GLU A 647 -11.51 2.84 -13.89
CA GLU A 647 -10.51 1.82 -14.24
C GLU A 647 -10.20 0.92 -13.05
N ALA A 648 -9.91 -0.33 -13.34
CA ALA A 648 -9.43 -1.32 -12.39
C ALA A 648 -8.09 -1.89 -12.88
N ILE A 649 -7.28 -2.39 -11.95
CA ILE A 649 -6.08 -3.17 -12.24
C ILE A 649 -6.45 -4.65 -12.16
N SER A 650 -6.18 -5.40 -13.23
CA SER A 650 -6.49 -6.82 -13.32
C SER A 650 -5.24 -7.67 -13.51
N VAL A 651 -5.22 -8.81 -12.83
CA VAL A 651 -4.23 -9.87 -12.95
C VAL A 651 -4.98 -11.17 -13.23
N VAL A 652 -4.52 -11.95 -14.19
CA VAL A 652 -5.15 -13.21 -14.58
C VAL A 652 -4.12 -14.33 -14.54
N ASN A 653 -4.42 -15.39 -13.79
CA ASN A 653 -3.73 -16.66 -13.86
C ASN A 653 -4.50 -17.58 -14.82
N THR A 654 -3.84 -18.04 -15.88
CA THR A 654 -4.34 -19.07 -16.80
C THR A 654 -3.74 -20.42 -16.41
N VAL A 655 -4.58 -21.28 -15.81
CA VAL A 655 -4.17 -22.53 -15.16
C VAL A 655 -3.53 -23.50 -16.16
N ASN A 656 -4.09 -23.63 -17.36
CA ASN A 656 -3.61 -24.59 -18.35
C ASN A 656 -2.22 -24.24 -18.92
N SER A 657 -1.80 -22.98 -18.83
CA SER A 657 -0.48 -22.56 -19.31
C SER A 657 0.49 -22.23 -18.17
N ASN A 658 0.05 -22.34 -16.90
CA ASN A 658 0.80 -21.86 -15.74
C ASN A 658 1.34 -20.43 -15.97
N GLU A 659 0.48 -19.55 -16.48
CA GLU A 659 0.87 -18.19 -16.86
C GLU A 659 0.05 -17.19 -16.06
N VAL A 660 0.75 -16.24 -15.44
CA VAL A 660 0.13 -15.12 -14.73
C VAL A 660 0.48 -13.84 -15.46
N THR A 661 -0.54 -13.08 -15.85
CA THR A 661 -0.34 -11.82 -16.53
C THR A 661 0.24 -10.79 -15.57
N THR A 662 1.10 -9.90 -16.08
CA THR A 662 1.42 -8.66 -15.34
C THR A 662 0.17 -7.82 -15.10
N PRO A 663 0.18 -6.88 -14.14
CA PRO A 663 -0.95 -6.00 -13.88
C PRO A 663 -1.30 -5.17 -15.12
N ALA A 664 -2.56 -5.25 -15.54
CA ALA A 664 -3.08 -4.56 -16.70
C ALA A 664 -4.33 -3.75 -16.35
N GLU A 665 -4.52 -2.63 -17.03
CA GLU A 665 -5.69 -1.78 -16.83
C GLU A 665 -6.93 -2.40 -17.46
N THR A 666 -8.08 -2.21 -16.82
CA THR A 666 -9.38 -2.68 -17.30
C THR A 666 -10.42 -1.61 -17.02
N VAL A 667 -11.10 -1.16 -18.09
CA VAL A 667 -12.18 -0.18 -17.96
C VAL A 667 -13.39 -0.80 -17.26
N VAL A 668 -13.95 -0.04 -16.34
CA VAL A 668 -15.23 -0.31 -15.68
C VAL A 668 -16.22 0.74 -16.16
N ASP A 669 -17.33 0.31 -16.74
CA ASP A 669 -18.46 1.17 -17.07
C ASP A 669 -19.73 0.32 -16.97
N THR A 670 -20.52 0.53 -15.93
CA THR A 670 -21.72 -0.26 -15.65
C THR A 670 -22.79 0.59 -15.00
N THR A 671 -23.99 0.57 -15.58
CA THR A 671 -25.19 1.12 -14.97
C THR A 671 -25.97 0.03 -14.23
N PHE A 672 -26.42 0.38 -13.03
CA PHE A 672 -27.17 -0.46 -12.11
C PHE A 672 -28.56 0.13 -11.84
N ALA A 673 -29.53 -0.75 -11.60
CA ALA A 673 -30.71 -0.39 -10.83
C ALA A 673 -30.30 -0.26 -9.36
N TYR A 674 -30.68 0.83 -8.71
CA TYR A 674 -30.36 1.14 -7.32
C TYR A 674 -31.63 1.11 -6.46
N ALA A 675 -31.57 0.40 -5.34
CA ALA A 675 -32.67 0.32 -4.40
C ALA A 675 -32.17 0.16 -2.95
N GLN A 676 -32.92 0.73 -2.01
CA GLN A 676 -32.80 0.40 -0.59
C GLN A 676 -33.44 -0.97 -0.34
N THR A 677 -32.75 -1.84 0.38
CA THR A 677 -33.17 -3.23 0.65
C THR A 677 -33.63 -3.46 2.09
N GLY A 678 -33.28 -2.55 3.00
CA GLY A 678 -33.62 -2.62 4.42
C GLY A 678 -33.08 -1.42 5.20
N PRO A 679 -33.10 -1.46 6.54
CA PRO A 679 -32.50 -0.44 7.38
C PRO A 679 -30.99 -0.30 7.09
N GLY A 680 -30.56 0.88 6.64
CA GLY A 680 -29.15 1.14 6.33
C GLY A 680 -28.54 0.31 5.19
N THR A 681 -29.33 -0.43 4.39
CA THR A 681 -28.80 -1.33 3.35
C THR A 681 -29.30 -1.01 1.94
N VAL A 682 -28.45 -1.22 0.95
CA VAL A 682 -28.68 -0.90 -0.46
C VAL A 682 -28.23 -2.04 -1.38
N SER A 683 -28.82 -2.10 -2.57
CA SER A 683 -28.42 -3.00 -3.64
C SER A 683 -28.38 -2.29 -4.99
N LEU A 684 -27.32 -2.57 -5.75
CA LEU A 684 -27.05 -2.14 -7.10
C LEU A 684 -27.02 -3.37 -8.00
N THR A 685 -27.99 -3.51 -8.91
CA THR A 685 -28.13 -4.72 -9.75
C THR A 685 -27.99 -4.40 -11.23
N SER A 686 -27.12 -5.14 -11.93
CA SER A 686 -26.96 -5.09 -13.39
C SER A 686 -26.77 -6.50 -13.95
N GLY A 687 -27.86 -7.10 -14.42
CA GLY A 687 -27.84 -8.47 -14.94
C GLY A 687 -27.40 -9.48 -13.87
N SER A 688 -26.22 -10.08 -14.06
CA SER A 688 -25.64 -11.08 -13.16
C SER A 688 -24.59 -10.51 -12.19
N LEU A 689 -24.35 -9.20 -12.23
CA LEU A 689 -23.52 -8.45 -11.29
C LEU A 689 -24.42 -7.73 -10.27
N VAL A 690 -24.15 -7.95 -8.99
CA VAL A 690 -24.82 -7.30 -7.87
C VAL A 690 -23.76 -6.69 -6.97
N LEU A 691 -23.93 -5.43 -6.59
CA LEU A 691 -23.21 -4.81 -5.48
C LEU A 691 -24.23 -4.56 -4.37
N ASP A 692 -24.14 -5.27 -3.25
CA ASP A 692 -25.06 -5.14 -2.13
C ASP A 692 -24.31 -4.87 -0.83
N GLY A 693 -24.89 -4.09 0.07
CA GLY A 693 -24.14 -3.62 1.22
C GLY A 693 -24.88 -2.63 2.09
N PHE A 694 -24.13 -1.85 2.86
CA PHE A 694 -24.68 -0.83 3.75
C PHE A 694 -24.04 0.53 3.53
N TYR A 695 -24.68 1.56 4.08
CA TYR A 695 -24.19 2.94 4.11
C TYR A 695 -24.13 3.47 5.55
N THR A 696 -23.23 4.42 5.80
CA THR A 696 -23.15 5.16 7.08
C THR A 696 -24.25 6.21 7.16
N ASP A 697 -24.71 6.58 8.36
CA ASP A 697 -25.86 7.49 8.58
C ASP A 697 -25.67 8.88 7.91
N ASP A 698 -24.42 9.37 7.85
CA ASP A 698 -24.00 10.62 7.21
C ASP A 698 -23.82 10.51 5.68
N HIS A 699 -24.02 9.31 5.12
CA HIS A 699 -23.83 8.95 3.72
C HIS A 699 -22.40 9.18 3.21
N SER A 700 -21.40 9.25 4.09
CA SER A 700 -20.01 9.44 3.71
C SER A 700 -19.38 8.17 3.15
N GLN A 701 -19.86 6.99 3.55
CA GLN A 701 -19.30 5.71 3.12
C GLN A 701 -20.38 4.68 2.78
N LEU A 702 -20.12 3.85 1.77
CA LEU A 702 -20.82 2.60 1.50
C LEU A 702 -19.80 1.46 1.54
N TYR A 703 -20.20 0.34 2.12
CA TYR A 703 -19.43 -0.90 2.13
C TYR A 703 -20.22 -1.95 1.37
N LEU A 704 -19.71 -2.35 0.21
CA LEU A 704 -20.45 -3.13 -0.78
C LEU A 704 -19.75 -4.46 -1.03
N ARG A 705 -20.47 -5.55 -0.83
CA ARG A 705 -20.12 -6.87 -1.34
C ARG A 705 -20.36 -6.88 -2.85
N LEU A 706 -19.36 -7.29 -3.62
CA LEU A 706 -19.49 -7.56 -5.04
C LEU A 706 -19.81 -9.04 -5.25
N ASN A 707 -20.85 -9.32 -6.03
CA ASN A 707 -21.21 -10.67 -6.46
C ASN A 707 -21.41 -10.72 -7.97
N ARG A 708 -20.57 -11.51 -8.67
CA ARG A 708 -20.71 -11.75 -10.11
C ARG A 708 -21.04 -13.22 -10.40
N SER A 709 -22.20 -13.45 -10.98
CA SER A 709 -22.64 -14.76 -11.50
C SER A 709 -22.68 -14.77 -13.04
N GLY A 710 -22.91 -15.91 -13.68
CA GLY A 710 -23.10 -16.00 -15.14
C GLY A 710 -22.11 -16.92 -15.87
N THR A 711 -21.95 -16.73 -17.18
CA THR A 711 -21.14 -17.59 -18.08
C THR A 711 -19.64 -17.29 -18.08
N GLY A 712 -19.20 -16.28 -17.31
CA GLY A 712 -17.80 -15.92 -17.11
C GLY A 712 -17.27 -16.37 -15.75
N ALA A 713 -16.18 -15.76 -15.28
CA ALA A 713 -15.66 -16.02 -13.94
C ALA A 713 -16.68 -15.62 -12.86
N HIS A 714 -16.99 -16.56 -11.97
CA HIS A 714 -17.76 -16.30 -10.77
C HIS A 714 -16.88 -15.52 -9.80
N ALA A 715 -17.35 -14.38 -9.32
CA ALA A 715 -16.56 -13.53 -8.44
C ALA A 715 -17.30 -13.14 -7.17
N VAL A 716 -16.52 -12.94 -6.10
CA VAL A 716 -16.88 -12.23 -4.87
C VAL A 716 -15.91 -11.07 -4.67
N GLY A 717 -16.24 -10.11 -3.83
CA GLY A 717 -15.36 -8.98 -3.55
C GLY A 717 -15.92 -8.05 -2.48
N LEU A 718 -15.07 -7.12 -2.03
CA LEU A 718 -15.43 -6.06 -1.10
C LEU A 718 -14.97 -4.73 -1.68
N LEU A 719 -15.91 -3.80 -1.78
CA LEU A 719 -15.72 -2.45 -2.29
C LEU A 719 -16.07 -1.43 -1.21
N LEU A 720 -15.23 -0.41 -1.11
CA LEU A 720 -15.37 0.75 -0.24
C LEU A 720 -15.72 1.94 -1.13
N ALA A 721 -16.92 2.50 -0.98
CA ALA A 721 -17.34 3.69 -1.72
C ALA A 721 -17.37 4.89 -0.77
N THR A 722 -16.46 5.84 -0.93
CA THR A 722 -16.31 7.01 -0.06
C THR A 722 -16.74 8.26 -0.80
N ARG A 723 -17.59 9.08 -0.20
CA ARG A 723 -18.19 10.25 -0.84
C ARG A 723 -17.11 11.25 -1.25
N ILE A 724 -17.24 11.80 -2.45
CA ILE A 724 -16.38 12.87 -2.97
C ILE A 724 -17.20 14.13 -3.26
N PRO A 725 -16.59 15.33 -3.24
CA PRO A 725 -17.27 16.61 -3.45
C PRO A 725 -18.08 16.76 -4.75
#